data_AF-A0A2T4GUS3-F1
#
_entry.id   AF-A0A2T4GUS3-F1
#
_cell.length_a   1.000
_cell.length_b   1.000
_cell.length_c   1.000
_cell.angle_alpha   90.00
_cell.angle_beta   90.00
_cell.angle_gamma   90.00
#
_symmetry.space_group_name_H-M   'P 1'
#
loop_
_entity.id
_entity.type
_entity.pdbx_description
1 polymer ?
#
loop_
_entity_poly.entity_id
_entity_poly.type
_entity_poly.pdbx_seq_one_letter_code
_entity_poly.pdbx_strand_id
1 'polypeptide(L)'
;MGWNYCLQWLFVLPLEIIAGAFTIGYWDETIDRSVFVSIFLLTIVAINLFGVKTYGEAEFIFSIIKITAIVGFILLAIVINIAGEPEGHYIGGTYWRNPGAFKNGFKGFCSVLVTSAFSFTGTELIGLAAAETANPRKSLPTAIKQVFWRIMIFYLVALLLVGLLVPSDDRRLVGGDNVADATASPFVIAIEKAGTSLLPGIMNAIILIAVISVGNSAVFGSSRTLAALAEQSHAPHIFAYVDRQGRPLMAILFASCIGLLAFLADVKYRDAIFNWLLSISALSTLFTWGSICLCYIRFRAAWSHNAHTIEQLPFKSNVGVAGAWVALIGYILVLLSQIWIAASPVYAPDIVDGASGVAQNFFLKVLAIPIILLFYICHKAFAVQHMGDVHMKAMEASCATILWGIALAVVGFLSHRIIAVALRPHSSQFKGLPGPKDQQPFWPDAPFIRCLSWLNEEILLVNGIEACREVLQTNAYFFAKPGFFYTLVGEFLGLGLLFSVGEQHKRLRRIIAGPLSRPSIRKLFPTFATYSQKLNREIGEALEGSKSGIVEIEDLVTRVTLDIIGVSLLGRELRDFRSKSSPLSFEQCYNAILAQPLAGQIISFINPFIPLRWLPVSANLDFIRAKSALKTMMEGLIEHRTAKVGAAKLLKEDDKLSDDLLTRMIEASAEESQKLSKEELIDITMQVIAAGHETTASALVWTAYSLAKDPASQQRLRAEIHSLGTEMSAKGIDELPFLDNVIREAMRVHSPTLIIPWEAQKDLTIAGTHIPKGTTVQIVPAMIQLNPEIWGSDADIFRPGRWEDMDSNASSPYAMETFSNGIARGVDQRVQNGDSGRWERGGVEESEFDVEGEEANSV
;
A
#
# COMPACT_ATOMS: atom_id res chain seq x y z
N MET A 1 3.78 7.30 -9.84
CA MET A 1 4.20 7.43 -11.25
C MET A 1 4.38 8.87 -11.71
N GLY A 2 3.42 9.79 -11.54
CA GLY A 2 3.61 11.19 -11.98
C GLY A 2 4.86 11.86 -11.36
N TRP A 3 5.11 11.66 -10.06
CA TRP A 3 6.36 12.13 -9.42
C TRP A 3 7.62 11.52 -10.03
N ASN A 4 7.62 10.21 -10.34
CA ASN A 4 8.74 9.54 -11.03
C ASN A 4 9.03 10.22 -12.38
N TYR A 5 7.99 10.45 -13.18
CA TYR A 5 8.12 11.14 -14.46
C TYR A 5 8.60 12.59 -14.32
N CYS A 6 8.12 13.32 -13.30
CA CYS A 6 8.56 14.68 -13.02
C CYS A 6 10.05 14.72 -12.64
N LEU A 7 10.49 13.84 -11.73
CA LEU A 7 11.88 13.76 -11.26
C LEU A 7 12.84 13.39 -12.38
N GLN A 8 12.42 12.49 -13.28
CA GLN A 8 13.18 12.15 -14.48
C GLN A 8 13.59 13.42 -15.22
N TRP A 9 12.64 14.29 -15.56
CA TRP A 9 12.92 15.53 -16.28
C TRP A 9 13.63 16.57 -15.42
N LEU A 10 13.34 16.64 -14.11
CA LEU A 10 14.06 17.53 -13.19
C LEU A 10 15.56 17.22 -13.13
N PHE A 11 15.95 15.94 -13.16
CA PHE A 11 17.35 15.52 -13.12
C PHE A 11 18.02 15.42 -14.50
N VAL A 12 17.24 15.22 -15.58
CA VAL A 12 17.74 15.35 -16.96
C VAL A 12 18.24 16.77 -17.22
N LEU A 13 17.59 17.81 -16.70
CA LEU A 13 18.02 19.19 -16.91
C LEU A 13 19.49 19.44 -16.50
N PRO A 14 19.90 19.22 -15.23
CA PRO A 14 21.30 19.43 -14.85
C PRO A 14 22.24 18.41 -15.50
N LEU A 15 21.80 17.18 -15.75
CA LEU A 15 22.59 16.15 -16.45
C LEU A 15 23.04 16.63 -17.84
N GLU A 16 22.12 17.15 -18.64
CA GLU A 16 22.39 17.61 -20.00
C GLU A 16 23.27 18.87 -20.00
N ILE A 17 23.04 19.81 -19.08
CA ILE A 17 23.86 21.01 -18.96
C ILE A 17 25.31 20.63 -18.60
N ILE A 18 25.52 19.66 -17.69
CA ILE A 18 26.86 19.15 -17.37
C ILE A 18 27.51 18.50 -18.60
N ALA A 19 26.78 17.68 -19.35
CA ALA A 19 27.28 17.06 -20.59
C ALA A 19 27.70 18.11 -21.64
N GLY A 20 26.88 19.15 -21.82
CA GLY A 20 27.21 20.28 -22.71
C GLY A 20 28.44 21.04 -22.23
N ALA A 21 28.58 21.25 -20.92
CA ALA A 21 29.74 21.92 -20.35
C ALA A 21 31.04 21.10 -20.50
N PHE A 22 30.97 19.76 -20.50
CA PHE A 22 32.11 18.91 -20.83
C PHE A 22 32.51 19.02 -22.30
N THR A 23 31.54 19.18 -23.21
CA THR A 23 31.79 19.33 -24.65
C THR A 23 32.60 20.59 -24.98
N ILE A 24 32.52 21.64 -24.16
CA ILE A 24 33.31 22.88 -24.32
C ILE A 24 34.82 22.64 -24.19
N GLY A 25 35.23 21.65 -23.37
CA GLY A 25 36.64 21.29 -23.20
C GLY A 25 37.33 20.90 -24.51
N TYR A 26 36.56 20.56 -25.56
CA TYR A 26 37.09 20.33 -26.89
C TYR A 26 37.86 21.54 -27.46
N TRP A 27 37.38 22.77 -27.24
CA TRP A 27 38.01 23.96 -27.78
C TRP A 27 39.05 24.55 -26.83
N ASP A 28 38.74 24.59 -25.53
CA ASP A 28 39.61 25.13 -24.51
C ASP A 28 39.29 24.51 -23.14
N GLU A 29 40.25 23.76 -22.58
CA GLU A 29 40.14 23.14 -21.26
C GLU A 29 40.38 24.13 -20.10
N THR A 30 40.89 25.34 -20.38
CA THR A 30 41.24 26.34 -19.37
C THR A 30 40.07 27.20 -18.92
N ILE A 31 38.96 27.20 -19.68
CA ILE A 31 37.78 27.99 -19.35
C ILE A 31 36.94 27.27 -18.30
N ASP A 32 36.58 27.97 -17.23
CA ASP A 32 35.67 27.46 -16.20
C ASP A 32 34.31 27.05 -16.80
N ARG A 33 33.94 25.79 -16.60
CA ARG A 33 32.70 25.21 -17.17
C ARG A 33 31.46 25.93 -16.65
N SER A 34 31.54 26.44 -15.42
CA SER A 34 30.50 27.25 -14.76
C SER A 34 29.99 28.43 -15.60
N VAL A 35 30.84 29.02 -16.45
CA VAL A 35 30.42 30.09 -17.37
C VAL A 35 29.40 29.57 -18.38
N PHE A 36 29.69 28.41 -18.99
CA PHE A 36 28.80 27.79 -19.97
C PHE A 36 27.57 27.17 -19.33
N VAL A 37 27.69 26.62 -18.12
CA VAL A 37 26.53 26.22 -17.30
C VAL A 37 25.56 27.39 -17.13
N SER A 38 26.08 28.59 -16.80
CA SER A 38 25.27 29.80 -16.65
C SER A 38 24.58 30.18 -17.96
N ILE A 39 25.31 30.16 -19.08
CA ILE A 39 24.77 30.48 -20.42
C ILE A 39 23.64 29.51 -20.80
N PHE A 40 23.87 28.20 -20.66
CA PHE A 40 22.87 27.18 -21.00
C PHE A 40 21.64 27.31 -20.12
N LEU A 41 21.81 27.42 -18.80
CA LEU A 41 20.69 27.52 -17.88
C LEU A 41 19.87 28.80 -18.12
N LEU A 42 20.52 29.96 -18.26
CA LEU A 42 19.82 31.23 -18.55
C LEU A 42 19.07 31.17 -19.88
N THR A 43 19.66 30.56 -20.91
CA THR A 43 19.00 30.39 -22.21
C THR A 43 17.76 29.51 -22.10
N ILE A 44 17.87 28.35 -21.43
CA ILE A 44 16.76 27.42 -21.23
C ILE A 44 15.63 28.08 -20.42
N VAL A 45 15.97 28.76 -19.32
CA VAL A 45 15.00 29.45 -18.46
C VAL A 45 14.31 30.57 -19.24
N ALA A 46 15.06 31.37 -20.00
CA ALA A 46 14.49 32.45 -20.81
C ALA A 46 13.46 31.90 -21.82
N ILE A 47 13.80 30.86 -22.59
CA ILE A 47 12.89 30.24 -23.57
C ILE A 47 11.58 29.79 -22.89
N ASN A 48 11.66 29.14 -21.73
CA ASN A 48 10.48 28.63 -21.01
C ASN A 48 9.63 29.75 -20.37
N LEU A 49 10.24 30.86 -19.97
CA LEU A 49 9.51 32.01 -19.41
C LEU A 49 8.73 32.79 -20.49
N PHE A 50 9.15 32.78 -21.76
CA PHE A 50 8.41 33.43 -22.86
C PHE A 50 7.17 32.63 -23.33
N GLY A 51 6.95 31.44 -22.80
CA GLY A 51 5.73 30.65 -23.00
C GLY A 51 5.81 29.59 -24.10
N VAL A 52 4.72 28.83 -24.26
CA VAL A 52 4.66 27.61 -25.07
C VAL A 52 4.95 27.85 -26.55
N LYS A 53 4.52 28.99 -27.08
CA LYS A 53 4.74 29.34 -28.49
C LYS A 53 6.24 29.52 -28.79
N THR A 54 6.94 30.27 -27.94
CA THR A 54 8.40 30.47 -28.06
C THR A 54 9.14 29.16 -27.87
N TYR A 55 8.73 28.34 -26.91
CA TYR A 55 9.24 26.96 -26.76
C TYR A 55 9.10 26.16 -28.06
N GLY A 56 7.90 26.15 -28.67
CA GLY A 56 7.64 25.40 -29.90
C GLY A 56 8.42 25.91 -31.11
N GLU A 57 8.57 27.22 -31.25
CA GLU A 57 9.38 27.83 -32.32
C GLU A 57 10.88 27.54 -32.14
N ALA A 58 11.39 27.62 -30.90
CA ALA A 58 12.78 27.26 -30.59
C ALA A 58 13.05 25.78 -30.89
N GLU A 59 12.18 24.88 -30.42
CA GLU A 59 12.30 23.44 -30.70
C GLU A 59 12.22 23.11 -32.19
N PHE A 60 11.39 23.83 -32.95
CA PHE A 60 11.32 23.68 -34.40
C PHE A 60 12.67 24.01 -35.06
N ILE A 61 13.28 25.14 -34.70
CA ILE A 61 14.60 25.56 -35.21
C ILE A 61 15.68 24.56 -34.81
N PHE A 62 15.74 24.18 -33.54
CA PHE A 62 16.71 23.20 -33.04
C PHE A 62 16.56 21.85 -33.74
N SER A 63 15.33 21.42 -34.00
CA SER A 63 15.04 20.16 -34.70
C SER A 63 15.48 20.18 -36.16
N ILE A 64 15.32 21.31 -36.88
CA ILE A 64 15.83 21.43 -38.26
C ILE A 64 17.35 21.29 -38.29
N ILE A 65 18.06 21.99 -37.40
CA ILE A 65 19.53 21.92 -37.32
C ILE A 65 19.98 20.48 -37.04
N LYS A 66 19.36 19.82 -36.05
CA LYS A 66 19.66 18.43 -35.68
C LYS A 66 19.42 17.45 -36.82
N ILE A 67 18.30 17.56 -37.53
CA ILE A 67 17.97 16.68 -38.65
C ILE A 67 18.93 16.90 -39.83
N THR A 68 19.25 18.15 -40.17
CA THR A 68 20.21 18.43 -41.25
C THR A 68 21.60 17.90 -40.89
N ALA A 69 22.02 18.07 -39.63
CA ALA A 69 23.29 17.56 -39.14
C ALA A 69 23.40 16.04 -39.22
N ILE A 70 22.39 15.30 -38.76
CA ILE A 70 22.43 13.84 -38.75
C ILE A 70 22.38 13.27 -40.18
N VAL A 71 21.61 13.89 -41.08
CA VAL A 71 21.59 13.50 -42.50
C VAL A 71 22.96 13.75 -43.14
N GLY A 72 23.56 14.92 -42.90
CA GLY A 72 24.90 15.25 -43.37
C GLY A 72 25.95 14.27 -42.84
N PHE A 73 25.87 13.93 -41.54
CA PHE A 73 26.73 12.94 -40.93
C PHE A 73 26.56 11.55 -41.54
N ILE A 74 25.33 11.07 -41.77
CA ILE A 74 25.09 9.76 -42.38
C ILE A 74 25.75 9.68 -43.77
N LEU A 75 25.57 10.71 -44.60
CA LEU A 75 26.20 10.76 -45.93
C LEU A 75 27.72 10.76 -45.83
N LEU A 76 28.28 11.59 -44.96
CA LEU A 76 29.72 11.66 -44.72
C LEU A 76 30.27 10.32 -44.19
N ALA A 77 29.59 9.70 -43.24
CA ALA A 77 30.01 8.46 -42.62
C ALA A 77 29.97 7.28 -43.60
N ILE A 78 29.00 7.24 -44.52
CA ILE A 78 29.00 6.27 -45.64
C ILE A 78 30.23 6.49 -46.52
N VAL A 79 30.55 7.74 -46.86
CA VAL A 79 31.73 8.07 -47.67
C VAL A 79 33.01 7.65 -46.95
N ILE A 80 33.18 7.99 -45.67
CA ILE A 80 34.37 7.58 -44.88
C ILE A 80 34.47 6.05 -44.81
N ASN A 81 33.36 5.35 -44.60
CA ASN A 81 33.37 3.90 -44.47
C ASN A 81 33.81 3.20 -45.77
N ILE A 82 33.46 3.79 -46.92
CA ILE A 82 33.82 3.27 -48.25
C ILE A 82 35.23 3.72 -48.68
N ALA A 83 35.54 5.00 -48.52
CA ALA A 83 36.78 5.61 -49.02
C ALA A 83 37.99 5.32 -48.11
N GLY A 84 37.77 5.05 -46.82
CA GLY A 84 38.83 4.91 -45.84
C GLY A 84 39.28 6.25 -45.25
N GLU A 85 40.15 6.17 -44.23
CA GLU A 85 40.86 7.32 -43.67
C GLU A 85 41.89 7.88 -44.69
N PRO A 86 42.51 9.07 -44.48
CA PRO A 86 43.41 9.69 -45.47
C PRO A 86 44.56 8.81 -46.00
N GLU A 87 45.00 7.81 -45.22
CA GLU A 87 45.98 6.79 -45.63
C GLU A 87 45.40 5.34 -45.62
N GLY A 88 44.09 5.22 -45.44
CA GLY A 88 43.38 3.98 -45.13
C GLY A 88 42.75 3.29 -46.33
N HIS A 89 42.51 1.99 -46.17
CA HIS A 89 41.71 1.18 -47.11
C HIS A 89 40.24 1.17 -46.69
N TYR A 90 39.36 0.59 -47.52
CA TYR A 90 37.96 0.34 -47.20
C TYR A 90 37.76 -0.20 -45.76
N ILE A 91 37.03 0.55 -44.92
CA ILE A 91 36.82 0.19 -43.50
C ILE A 91 35.79 -0.94 -43.41
N GLY A 92 34.63 -0.76 -44.02
CA GLY A 92 33.54 -1.73 -44.06
C GLY A 92 33.05 -2.16 -42.68
N GLY A 93 33.43 -3.38 -42.25
CA GLY A 93 33.10 -3.93 -40.93
C GLY A 93 34.35 -4.35 -40.15
N THR A 94 35.51 -3.76 -40.46
CA THR A 94 36.80 -4.15 -39.90
C THR A 94 36.80 -4.05 -38.37
N TYR A 95 36.34 -2.92 -37.82
CA TYR A 95 36.30 -2.72 -36.35
C TYR A 95 35.30 -3.62 -35.62
N TRP A 96 34.25 -4.09 -36.30
CA TRP A 96 33.32 -5.08 -35.76
C TRP A 96 33.91 -6.49 -35.72
N ARG A 97 34.94 -6.77 -36.52
CA ARG A 97 35.70 -8.03 -36.49
C ARG A 97 36.88 -7.95 -35.52
N ASN A 98 37.59 -6.83 -35.49
CA ASN A 98 38.74 -6.58 -34.61
C ASN A 98 38.82 -5.08 -34.28
N PRO A 99 38.60 -4.63 -33.02
CA PRO A 99 38.57 -5.39 -31.76
C PRO A 99 37.27 -6.18 -31.47
N GLY A 100 36.19 -5.95 -32.21
CA GLY A 100 34.93 -6.69 -32.07
C GLY A 100 33.72 -5.83 -31.71
N ALA A 101 32.53 -6.25 -32.17
CA ALA A 101 31.27 -5.54 -31.95
C ALA A 101 30.68 -5.70 -30.52
N PHE A 102 31.00 -6.80 -29.82
CA PHE A 102 30.46 -7.11 -28.49
C PHE A 102 31.57 -7.19 -27.43
N LYS A 103 32.06 -6.02 -26.99
CA LYS A 103 33.06 -5.93 -25.91
C LYS A 103 32.48 -6.50 -24.60
N ASN A 104 33.22 -7.37 -23.93
CA ASN A 104 32.80 -8.10 -22.71
C ASN A 104 31.60 -9.04 -22.87
N GLY A 105 31.34 -9.52 -24.08
CA GLY A 105 30.32 -10.53 -24.36
C GLY A 105 28.90 -10.09 -23.98
N PHE A 106 28.04 -11.06 -23.64
CA PHE A 106 26.64 -10.80 -23.31
C PHE A 106 26.47 -9.89 -22.09
N LYS A 107 27.38 -9.97 -21.10
CA LYS A 107 27.34 -9.14 -19.91
C LYS A 107 27.60 -7.66 -20.23
N GLY A 108 28.54 -7.38 -21.15
CA GLY A 108 28.76 -6.04 -21.67
C GLY A 108 27.55 -5.50 -22.45
N PHE A 109 26.92 -6.34 -23.26
CA PHE A 109 25.66 -5.99 -23.93
C PHE A 109 24.55 -5.62 -22.92
N CYS A 110 24.39 -6.42 -21.86
CA CYS A 110 23.46 -6.14 -20.78
C CYS A 110 23.74 -4.81 -20.07
N SER A 111 25.02 -4.43 -19.88
CA SER A 111 25.36 -3.19 -19.15
C SER A 111 24.96 -1.89 -19.86
N VAL A 112 24.69 -1.93 -21.18
CA VAL A 112 24.31 -0.74 -21.95
C VAL A 112 22.81 -0.63 -22.20
N LEU A 113 22.00 -1.62 -21.81
CA LEU A 113 20.56 -1.65 -22.08
C LEU A 113 19.80 -0.48 -21.42
N VAL A 114 20.14 -0.15 -20.18
CA VAL A 114 19.51 0.96 -19.44
C VAL A 114 19.87 2.31 -20.05
N THR A 115 21.14 2.53 -20.36
CA THR A 115 21.60 3.76 -21.04
C THR A 115 20.97 3.89 -22.43
N SER A 116 20.84 2.77 -23.15
CA SER A 116 20.16 2.74 -24.45
C SER A 116 18.68 3.10 -24.31
N ALA A 117 17.98 2.53 -23.33
CA ALA A 117 16.58 2.86 -23.04
C ALA A 117 16.40 4.34 -22.67
N PHE A 118 17.32 4.89 -21.89
CA PHE A 118 17.35 6.31 -21.56
C PHE A 118 17.45 7.20 -22.81
N SER A 119 18.29 6.86 -23.79
CA SER A 119 18.45 7.62 -25.04
C SER A 119 17.18 7.71 -25.91
N PHE A 120 16.17 6.85 -25.67
CA PHE A 120 14.87 6.88 -26.35
C PHE A 120 13.76 7.58 -25.55
N THR A 121 14.10 8.15 -24.40
CA THR A 121 13.19 8.96 -23.57
C THR A 121 12.74 10.23 -24.32
N GLY A 122 11.53 10.72 -24.02
CA GLY A 122 11.03 11.99 -24.56
C GLY A 122 10.02 11.85 -25.67
N THR A 123 9.87 10.67 -26.26
CA THR A 123 8.81 10.43 -27.25
C THR A 123 7.42 10.48 -26.63
N GLU A 124 7.31 10.22 -25.33
CA GLU A 124 6.08 10.35 -24.54
C GLU A 124 5.67 11.81 -24.27
N LEU A 125 6.55 12.81 -24.46
CA LEU A 125 6.21 14.23 -24.31
C LEU A 125 5.11 14.69 -25.28
N ILE A 126 4.93 13.97 -26.39
CA ILE A 126 3.82 14.19 -27.32
C ILE A 126 2.47 14.03 -26.59
N GLY A 127 2.39 13.17 -25.58
CA GLY A 127 1.23 13.01 -24.72
C GLY A 127 0.96 14.24 -23.85
N LEU A 128 1.99 14.94 -23.37
CA LEU A 128 1.83 16.19 -22.62
C LEU A 128 1.43 17.33 -23.55
N ALA A 129 2.07 17.43 -24.70
CA ALA A 129 1.75 18.43 -25.72
C ALA A 129 0.33 18.25 -26.31
N ALA A 130 -0.27 17.06 -26.17
CA ALA A 130 -1.63 16.78 -26.62
C ALA A 130 -2.66 17.73 -26.00
N ALA A 131 -2.50 18.08 -24.72
CA ALA A 131 -3.40 18.98 -24.00
C ALA A 131 -3.37 20.42 -24.54
N GLU A 132 -2.23 20.83 -25.12
CA GLU A 132 -1.98 22.17 -25.65
C GLU A 132 -2.11 22.24 -27.19
N THR A 133 -2.44 21.12 -27.83
CA THR A 133 -2.55 21.03 -29.30
C THR A 133 -3.95 21.44 -29.76
N ALA A 134 -4.03 22.37 -30.72
CA ALA A 134 -5.32 22.88 -31.23
C ALA A 134 -6.22 21.81 -31.88
N ASN A 135 -5.66 20.80 -32.56
CA ASN A 135 -6.42 19.69 -33.14
C ASN A 135 -5.71 18.34 -32.88
N PRO A 136 -5.81 17.78 -31.66
CA PRO A 136 -5.03 16.63 -31.25
C PRO A 136 -5.43 15.36 -32.03
N ARG A 137 -6.70 15.24 -32.43
CA ARG A 137 -7.22 14.09 -33.21
C ARG A 137 -6.58 13.95 -34.58
N LYS A 138 -6.11 15.05 -35.19
CA LYS A 138 -5.43 15.04 -36.50
C LYS A 138 -3.91 15.07 -36.35
N SER A 139 -3.41 15.94 -35.47
CA SER A 139 -1.97 16.21 -35.36
C SER A 139 -1.22 15.08 -34.66
N LEU A 140 -1.77 14.50 -33.58
CA LEU A 140 -1.07 13.46 -32.81
C LEU A 140 -0.88 12.16 -33.58
N PRO A 141 -1.90 11.58 -34.25
CA PRO A 141 -1.70 10.34 -35.03
C PRO A 141 -0.62 10.48 -36.11
N THR A 142 -0.56 11.64 -36.77
CA THR A 142 0.45 11.94 -37.80
C THR A 142 1.84 12.02 -37.17
N ALA A 143 1.98 12.76 -36.06
CA ALA A 143 3.25 12.90 -35.35
C ALA A 143 3.77 11.54 -34.86
N ILE A 144 2.93 10.73 -34.21
CA ILE A 144 3.31 9.41 -33.67
C ILE A 144 3.82 8.49 -34.78
N LYS A 145 3.13 8.43 -35.93
CA LYS A 145 3.56 7.59 -37.06
C LYS A 145 4.91 8.02 -37.63
N GLN A 146 5.20 9.32 -37.65
CA GLN A 146 6.46 9.84 -38.16
C GLN A 146 7.63 9.58 -37.20
N VAL A 147 7.41 9.69 -35.88
CA VAL A 147 8.45 9.47 -34.86
C VAL A 147 9.09 8.09 -35.01
N PHE A 148 8.31 7.04 -35.25
CA PHE A 148 8.82 5.69 -35.46
C PHE A 148 9.86 5.63 -36.60
N TRP A 149 9.51 6.17 -37.77
CA TRP A 149 10.40 6.17 -38.94
C TRP A 149 11.63 7.06 -38.74
N ARG A 150 11.47 8.22 -38.08
CA ARG A 150 12.60 9.11 -37.77
C ARG A 150 13.63 8.42 -36.87
N ILE A 151 13.16 7.69 -35.85
CA ILE A 151 14.03 6.93 -34.95
C ILE A 151 14.69 5.77 -35.70
N MET A 152 13.92 4.97 -36.45
CA MET A 152 14.46 3.81 -37.14
C MET A 152 15.50 4.19 -38.21
N ILE A 153 15.30 5.30 -38.92
CA ILE A 153 16.21 5.73 -39.98
C ILE A 153 17.38 6.52 -39.40
N PHE A 154 17.14 7.66 -38.74
CA PHE A 154 18.25 8.55 -38.39
C PHE A 154 19.08 8.05 -37.22
N TYR A 155 18.46 7.46 -36.19
CA TYR A 155 19.20 7.05 -34.99
C TYR A 155 19.93 5.73 -35.23
N LEU A 156 19.24 4.70 -35.72
CA LEU A 156 19.87 3.38 -35.90
C LEU A 156 20.93 3.41 -36.99
N VAL A 157 20.68 4.06 -38.13
CA VAL A 157 21.68 4.12 -39.22
C VAL A 157 22.89 4.93 -38.79
N ALA A 158 22.71 6.08 -38.12
CA ALA A 158 23.85 6.88 -37.69
C ALA A 158 24.69 6.17 -36.63
N LEU A 159 24.07 5.51 -35.64
CA LEU A 159 24.79 4.72 -34.63
C LEU A 159 25.46 3.49 -35.23
N LEU A 160 24.82 2.82 -36.20
CA LEU A 160 25.43 1.73 -36.96
C LEU A 160 26.71 2.23 -37.65
N LEU A 161 26.63 3.33 -38.38
CA LEU A 161 27.77 3.90 -39.10
C LEU A 161 28.89 4.35 -38.15
N VAL A 162 28.56 5.02 -37.04
CA VAL A 162 29.55 5.35 -36.00
C VAL A 162 30.24 4.09 -35.48
N GLY A 163 29.48 3.02 -35.21
CA GLY A 163 30.03 1.75 -34.75
C GLY A 163 30.94 1.06 -35.78
N LEU A 164 30.76 1.32 -37.07
CA LEU A 164 31.65 0.83 -38.13
C LEU A 164 32.91 1.68 -38.27
N LEU A 165 32.82 2.98 -37.97
CA LEU A 165 33.91 3.95 -38.14
C LEU A 165 34.81 4.12 -36.92
N VAL A 166 34.30 3.85 -35.71
CA VAL A 166 35.06 4.04 -34.47
C VAL A 166 35.29 2.69 -33.78
N PRO A 167 36.55 2.27 -33.57
CA PRO A 167 36.85 1.02 -32.89
C PRO A 167 36.48 1.10 -31.40
N SER A 168 35.97 0.01 -30.84
CA SER A 168 35.43 -0.06 -29.46
C SER A 168 36.50 0.02 -28.35
N ASP A 169 37.77 0.10 -28.72
CA ASP A 169 38.93 0.28 -27.86
C ASP A 169 39.65 1.63 -28.05
N ASP A 170 39.08 2.57 -28.81
CA ASP A 170 39.65 3.92 -28.96
C ASP A 170 39.77 4.62 -27.59
N ARG A 171 40.97 5.10 -27.24
CA ARG A 171 41.25 5.71 -25.93
C ARG A 171 40.42 6.95 -25.63
N ARG A 172 39.89 7.64 -26.64
CA ARG A 172 38.98 8.78 -26.46
C ARG A 172 37.55 8.37 -26.12
N LEU A 173 37.18 7.13 -26.45
CA LEU A 173 35.99 6.47 -25.92
C LEU A 173 36.26 5.86 -24.54
N VAL A 174 37.49 5.39 -24.31
CA VAL A 174 37.92 4.67 -23.11
C VAL A 174 38.48 5.65 -22.08
N GLY A 175 37.57 6.34 -21.41
CA GLY A 175 37.74 6.68 -20.00
C GLY A 175 37.23 5.50 -19.18
N GLY A 176 38.16 4.65 -18.70
CA GLY A 176 37.80 3.46 -17.93
C GLY A 176 36.91 3.83 -16.76
N ASP A 177 35.78 3.14 -16.66
CA ASP A 177 34.83 3.08 -15.53
C ASP A 177 33.47 3.79 -15.71
N ASN A 178 33.33 4.90 -16.45
CA ASN A 178 32.03 5.61 -16.52
C ASN A 178 31.68 6.32 -17.85
N VAL A 179 30.38 6.53 -18.10
CA VAL A 179 29.84 7.31 -19.25
C VAL A 179 30.29 8.78 -19.20
N ALA A 180 30.61 9.29 -18.01
CA ALA A 180 31.11 10.64 -17.78
C ALA A 180 32.54 10.87 -18.30
N ASP A 181 33.34 9.80 -18.50
CA ASP A 181 34.78 9.91 -18.80
C ASP A 181 35.09 9.87 -20.31
N ALA A 182 34.07 9.88 -21.17
CA ALA A 182 34.25 10.00 -22.62
C ALA A 182 34.78 11.40 -22.95
N THR A 183 36.06 11.51 -23.32
CA THR A 183 36.72 12.79 -23.63
C THR A 183 36.26 13.39 -24.95
N ALA A 184 35.68 12.59 -25.85
CA ALA A 184 35.12 13.08 -27.10
C ALA A 184 33.90 12.26 -27.56
N SER A 185 32.96 12.93 -28.23
CA SER A 185 31.79 12.29 -28.85
C SER A 185 32.23 11.32 -29.96
N PRO A 186 31.67 10.09 -30.04
CA PRO A 186 31.97 9.14 -31.11
C PRO A 186 31.75 9.70 -32.52
N PHE A 187 30.76 10.59 -32.69
CA PHE A 187 30.51 11.27 -33.96
C PHE A 187 31.66 12.20 -34.36
N VAL A 188 32.25 12.87 -33.38
CA VAL A 188 33.39 13.79 -33.59
C VAL A 188 34.64 12.98 -33.87
N ILE A 189 34.89 11.91 -33.11
CA ILE A 189 36.01 10.98 -33.31
C ILE A 189 36.00 10.43 -34.75
N ALA A 190 34.83 10.02 -35.26
CA ALA A 190 34.70 9.51 -36.63
C ALA A 190 35.11 10.54 -37.70
N ILE A 191 34.76 11.81 -37.50
CA ILE A 191 35.09 12.90 -38.44
C ILE A 191 36.56 13.31 -38.34
N GLU A 192 37.13 13.35 -37.13
CA GLU A 192 38.53 13.68 -36.90
C GLU A 192 39.48 12.68 -37.54
N LYS A 193 39.16 11.38 -37.41
CA LYS A 193 39.95 10.31 -38.05
C LYS A 193 39.96 10.40 -39.58
N ALA A 194 38.92 10.98 -40.17
CA ALA A 194 38.87 11.25 -41.60
C ALA A 194 39.73 12.46 -42.05
N GLY A 195 40.45 13.14 -41.13
CA GLY A 195 41.43 14.18 -41.46
C GLY A 195 40.85 15.56 -41.77
N THR A 196 39.59 15.82 -41.44
CA THR A 196 38.93 17.11 -41.71
C THR A 196 39.04 18.05 -40.50
N SER A 197 39.59 19.26 -40.69
CA SER A 197 39.91 20.17 -39.58
C SER A 197 38.73 21.01 -39.08
N LEU A 198 37.71 21.27 -39.92
CA LEU A 198 36.59 22.16 -39.57
C LEU A 198 35.33 21.41 -39.08
N LEU A 199 35.03 20.27 -39.68
CA LEU A 199 33.80 19.50 -39.43
C LEU A 199 33.64 19.01 -37.97
N PRO A 200 34.70 18.59 -37.26
CA PRO A 200 34.61 18.22 -35.84
C PRO A 200 34.05 19.34 -34.95
N GLY A 201 34.53 20.58 -35.15
CA GLY A 201 34.05 21.75 -34.42
C GLY A 201 32.60 22.09 -34.72
N ILE A 202 32.16 21.96 -35.98
CA ILE A 202 30.76 22.13 -36.37
C ILE A 202 29.87 21.09 -35.66
N MET A 203 30.31 19.83 -35.62
CA MET A 203 29.57 18.76 -34.95
C MET A 203 29.45 19.01 -33.44
N ASN A 204 30.52 19.43 -32.76
CA ASN A 204 30.43 19.81 -31.35
C ASN A 204 29.48 20.99 -31.12
N ALA A 205 29.49 22.02 -31.98
CA ALA A 205 28.54 23.13 -31.87
C ALA A 205 27.08 22.66 -32.01
N ILE A 206 26.81 21.70 -32.91
CA ILE A 206 25.48 21.08 -33.05
C ILE A 206 25.11 20.26 -31.81
N ILE A 207 26.07 19.56 -31.18
CA ILE A 207 25.86 18.84 -29.93
C ILE A 207 25.43 19.81 -28.81
N LEU A 208 26.06 20.99 -28.70
CA LEU A 208 25.65 22.01 -27.73
C LEU A 208 24.21 22.52 -27.97
N ILE A 209 23.82 22.72 -29.24
CA ILE A 209 22.44 23.07 -29.59
C ILE A 209 21.47 21.94 -29.21
N ALA A 210 21.88 20.68 -29.40
CA ALA A 210 21.09 19.52 -28.99
C ALA A 210 20.90 19.47 -27.47
N VAL A 211 21.94 19.77 -26.69
CA VAL A 211 21.88 19.87 -25.22
C VAL A 211 20.87 20.93 -24.77
N ILE A 212 20.92 22.14 -25.35
CA ILE A 212 19.96 23.21 -25.02
C ILE A 212 18.52 22.75 -25.31
N SER A 213 18.30 22.05 -26.42
CA SER A 213 16.98 21.54 -26.80
C SER A 213 16.46 20.45 -25.86
N VAL A 214 17.30 19.51 -25.41
CA VAL A 214 16.88 18.51 -24.41
C VAL A 214 16.61 19.19 -23.06
N GLY A 215 17.46 20.13 -22.64
CA GLY A 215 17.23 20.91 -21.41
C GLY A 215 15.94 21.74 -21.45
N ASN A 216 15.62 22.32 -22.60
CA ASN A 216 14.35 23.00 -22.83
C ASN A 216 13.15 22.04 -22.70
N SER A 217 13.24 20.86 -23.30
CA SER A 217 12.23 19.79 -23.17
C SER A 217 12.08 19.30 -21.72
N ALA A 218 13.18 19.28 -20.96
CA ALA A 218 13.19 18.88 -19.56
C ALA A 218 12.43 19.84 -18.66
N VAL A 219 12.59 21.16 -18.84
CA VAL A 219 11.77 22.16 -18.13
C VAL A 219 10.31 22.06 -18.57
N PHE A 220 10.04 21.88 -19.86
CA PHE A 220 8.68 21.71 -20.38
C PHE A 220 7.97 20.49 -19.75
N GLY A 221 8.63 19.33 -19.73
CA GLY A 221 8.07 18.08 -19.22
C GLY A 221 7.89 18.08 -17.70
N SER A 222 8.89 18.54 -16.95
CA SER A 222 8.84 18.58 -15.48
C SER A 222 7.77 19.55 -14.97
N SER A 223 7.73 20.78 -15.50
CA SER A 223 6.85 21.84 -15.02
C SER A 223 5.36 21.52 -15.21
N ARG A 224 4.98 20.99 -16.38
CA ARG A 224 3.59 20.59 -16.68
C ARG A 224 3.14 19.38 -15.89
N THR A 225 4.02 18.40 -15.73
CA THR A 225 3.75 17.23 -14.88
C THR A 225 3.52 17.67 -13.44
N LEU A 226 4.36 18.58 -12.92
CA LEU A 226 4.23 19.07 -11.54
C LEU A 226 2.96 19.90 -11.35
N ALA A 227 2.60 20.75 -12.31
CA ALA A 227 1.36 21.51 -12.28
C ALA A 227 0.12 20.59 -12.30
N ALA A 228 0.09 19.58 -13.19
CA ALA A 228 -0.99 18.60 -13.25
C ALA A 228 -1.10 17.76 -11.97
N LEU A 229 0.03 17.42 -11.35
CA LEU A 229 0.03 16.77 -10.04
C LEU A 229 -0.56 17.68 -8.95
N ALA A 230 -0.24 18.97 -8.95
CA ALA A 230 -0.75 19.91 -7.97
C ALA A 230 -2.25 20.17 -8.14
N GLU A 231 -2.74 20.24 -9.38
CA GLU A 231 -4.17 20.34 -9.70
C GLU A 231 -4.96 19.11 -9.19
N GLN A 232 -4.36 17.92 -9.26
CA GLN A 232 -4.94 16.68 -8.72
C GLN A 232 -4.74 16.51 -7.21
N SER A 233 -4.30 17.54 -6.49
CA SER A 233 -3.97 17.47 -5.05
C SER A 233 -2.90 16.41 -4.71
N HIS A 234 -2.05 16.06 -5.67
CA HIS A 234 -0.92 15.13 -5.51
C HIS A 234 0.43 15.85 -5.32
N ALA A 235 0.45 17.18 -5.35
CA ALA A 235 1.60 18.03 -5.06
C ALA A 235 1.12 19.34 -4.38
N PRO A 236 2.00 20.10 -3.69
CA PRO A 236 1.62 21.35 -3.05
C PRO A 236 0.92 22.34 -3.98
N HIS A 237 -0.17 22.94 -3.52
CA HIS A 237 -1.04 23.83 -4.30
C HIS A 237 -0.32 25.03 -4.94
N ILE A 238 0.83 25.44 -4.39
CA ILE A 238 1.67 26.49 -5.00
C ILE A 238 2.06 26.17 -6.45
N PHE A 239 2.24 24.88 -6.78
CA PHE A 239 2.61 24.46 -8.13
C PHE A 239 1.43 24.38 -9.10
N ALA A 240 0.19 24.45 -8.61
CA ALA A 240 -1.02 24.50 -9.44
C ALA A 240 -1.22 25.89 -10.07
N TYR A 241 -0.44 26.90 -9.66
CA TYR A 241 -0.54 28.24 -10.23
C TYR A 241 -0.11 28.27 -11.70
N VAL A 242 -1.05 28.61 -12.57
CA VAL A 242 -0.84 28.88 -14.00
C VAL A 242 -1.19 30.34 -14.27
N ASP A 243 -0.29 31.06 -14.94
CA ASP A 243 -0.50 32.46 -15.26
C ASP A 243 -1.48 32.68 -16.43
N ARG A 244 -1.81 33.95 -16.72
CA ARG A 244 -2.74 34.30 -17.81
C ARG A 244 -2.28 33.88 -19.21
N GLN A 245 -1.00 33.57 -19.40
CA GLN A 245 -0.44 33.11 -20.67
C GLN A 245 -0.32 31.58 -20.73
N GLY A 246 -0.85 30.85 -19.73
CA GLY A 246 -0.83 29.39 -19.66
C GLY A 246 0.49 28.82 -19.13
N ARG A 247 1.33 29.63 -18.46
CA ARG A 247 2.65 29.20 -17.97
C ARG A 247 2.55 28.75 -16.50
N PRO A 248 2.97 27.53 -16.15
CA PRO A 248 3.05 27.07 -14.77
C PRO A 248 4.29 27.66 -14.08
N LEU A 249 4.25 28.96 -13.76
CA LEU A 249 5.43 29.76 -13.38
C LEU A 249 6.16 29.19 -12.16
N MET A 250 5.43 28.78 -11.11
CA MET A 250 6.04 28.24 -9.90
C MET A 250 6.73 26.90 -10.16
N ALA A 251 6.17 26.06 -11.04
CA ALA A 251 6.78 24.80 -11.43
C ALA A 251 8.01 25.01 -12.33
N ILE A 252 7.99 26.01 -13.22
CA ILE A 252 9.16 26.40 -14.04
C ILE A 252 10.29 26.90 -13.15
N LEU A 253 10.01 27.79 -12.19
CA LEU A 253 11.02 28.31 -11.26
C LEU A 253 11.63 27.17 -10.43
N PHE A 254 10.80 26.26 -9.92
CA PHE A 254 11.29 25.10 -9.18
C PHE A 254 12.19 24.19 -10.04
N ALA A 255 11.79 23.87 -11.27
CA ALA A 255 12.62 23.10 -12.20
C ALA A 255 13.96 23.81 -12.49
N SER A 256 13.92 25.14 -12.65
CA SER A 256 15.11 25.98 -12.87
C SER A 256 16.06 25.97 -11.68
N CYS A 257 15.53 25.99 -10.44
CA CYS A 257 16.33 25.85 -9.22
C CYS A 257 17.04 24.49 -9.15
N ILE A 258 16.38 23.40 -9.55
CA ILE A 258 17.04 22.08 -9.64
C ILE A 258 18.13 22.09 -10.72
N GLY A 259 17.93 22.84 -11.81
CA GLY A 259 18.96 23.06 -12.84
C GLY A 259 20.28 23.66 -12.31
N LEU A 260 20.26 24.37 -11.17
CA LEU A 260 21.49 24.87 -10.52
C LEU A 260 22.44 23.76 -10.07
N LEU A 261 21.97 22.52 -9.94
CA LEU A 261 22.84 21.37 -9.70
C LEU A 261 23.89 21.19 -10.82
N ALA A 262 23.67 21.77 -12.00
CA ALA A 262 24.66 21.74 -13.09
C ALA A 262 25.99 22.46 -12.76
N PHE A 263 26.00 23.39 -11.79
CA PHE A 263 27.24 24.02 -11.33
C PHE A 263 28.20 23.04 -10.64
N LEU A 264 27.72 21.83 -10.30
CA LEU A 264 28.57 20.75 -9.81
C LEU A 264 29.50 20.18 -10.90
N ALA A 265 29.46 20.67 -12.15
CA ALA A 265 30.38 20.27 -13.21
C ALA A 265 31.87 20.54 -12.88
N ASP A 266 32.18 21.54 -12.06
CA ASP A 266 33.55 21.95 -11.73
C ASP A 266 34.07 21.40 -10.39
N VAL A 267 33.32 20.50 -9.74
CA VAL A 267 33.76 19.90 -8.46
C VAL A 267 34.64 18.67 -8.67
N LYS A 268 35.47 18.33 -7.67
CA LYS A 268 36.37 17.17 -7.70
C LYS A 268 35.66 15.84 -8.01
N TYR A 269 34.41 15.70 -7.58
CA TYR A 269 33.59 14.48 -7.73
C TYR A 269 32.57 14.56 -8.87
N ARG A 270 32.80 15.39 -9.90
CA ARG A 270 31.86 15.65 -11.01
C ARG A 270 31.39 14.36 -11.71
N ASP A 271 32.28 13.40 -11.93
CA ASP A 271 31.97 12.17 -12.69
C ASP A 271 31.02 11.28 -11.88
N ALA A 272 31.24 11.16 -10.57
CA ALA A 272 30.33 10.47 -9.67
C ALA A 272 28.93 11.12 -9.69
N ILE A 273 28.85 12.45 -9.59
CA ILE A 273 27.58 13.20 -9.60
C ILE A 273 26.84 13.01 -10.92
N PHE A 274 27.53 13.10 -12.05
CA PHE A 274 26.97 12.82 -13.36
C PHE A 274 26.37 11.42 -13.45
N ASN A 275 27.09 10.40 -12.96
CA ASN A 275 26.60 9.02 -12.95
C ASN A 275 25.37 8.82 -12.05
N TRP A 276 25.28 9.52 -10.92
CA TRP A 276 24.09 9.50 -10.07
C TRP A 276 22.88 10.11 -10.78
N LEU A 277 23.04 11.30 -11.40
CA LEU A 277 21.97 11.96 -12.18
C LEU A 277 21.51 11.09 -13.35
N LEU A 278 22.46 10.47 -14.07
CA LEU A 278 22.17 9.55 -15.16
C LEU A 278 21.41 8.32 -14.66
N SER A 279 21.84 7.72 -13.55
CA SER A 279 21.23 6.50 -13.02
C SER A 279 19.80 6.72 -12.54
N ILE A 280 19.53 7.84 -11.87
CA ILE A 280 18.17 8.23 -11.44
C ILE A 280 17.26 8.41 -12.66
N SER A 281 17.73 9.14 -13.67
CA SER A 281 16.96 9.47 -14.88
C SER A 281 16.70 8.23 -15.74
N ALA A 282 17.75 7.43 -16.00
CA ALA A 282 17.66 6.26 -16.86
C ALA A 282 16.79 5.15 -16.28
N LEU A 283 16.89 4.91 -14.97
CA LEU A 283 16.09 3.87 -14.33
C LEU A 283 14.62 4.30 -14.19
N SER A 284 14.35 5.59 -13.96
CA SER A 284 12.99 6.15 -14.00
C SER A 284 12.28 5.87 -15.33
N THR A 285 12.99 5.96 -16.46
CA THR A 285 12.44 5.70 -17.80
C THR A 285 11.85 4.29 -17.91
N LEU A 286 12.49 3.28 -17.33
CA LEU A 286 12.00 1.89 -17.38
C LEU A 286 10.63 1.76 -16.69
N PHE A 287 10.47 2.40 -15.53
CA PHE A 287 9.20 2.39 -14.80
C PHE A 287 8.12 3.20 -15.52
N THR A 288 8.47 4.37 -16.05
CA THR A 288 7.55 5.21 -16.84
C THR A 288 6.99 4.41 -18.02
N TRP A 289 7.84 3.85 -18.87
CA TRP A 289 7.40 3.12 -20.06
C TRP A 289 6.76 1.77 -19.74
N GLY A 290 7.28 1.03 -18.75
CA GLY A 290 6.62 -0.17 -18.24
C GLY A 290 5.19 0.12 -17.76
N SER A 291 4.98 1.23 -17.06
CA SER A 291 3.65 1.65 -16.62
C SER A 291 2.76 2.06 -17.79
N ILE A 292 3.28 2.77 -18.81
CA ILE A 292 2.52 3.13 -20.01
C ILE A 292 2.05 1.86 -20.74
N CYS A 293 2.92 0.86 -20.90
CA CYS A 293 2.57 -0.42 -21.51
C CYS A 293 1.48 -1.14 -20.71
N LEU A 294 1.64 -1.24 -19.39
CA LEU A 294 0.65 -1.88 -18.52
C LEU A 294 -0.70 -1.14 -18.54
N CYS A 295 -0.69 0.18 -18.48
CA CYS A 295 -1.88 1.02 -18.59
C CYS A 295 -2.59 0.79 -19.94
N TYR A 296 -1.85 0.70 -21.04
CA TYR A 296 -2.44 0.42 -22.36
C TYR A 296 -3.06 -0.97 -22.43
N ILE A 297 -2.41 -2.00 -21.86
CA ILE A 297 -2.95 -3.37 -21.80
C ILE A 297 -4.27 -3.37 -21.00
N ARG A 298 -4.28 -2.77 -19.81
CA ARG A 298 -5.48 -2.70 -18.95
C ARG A 298 -6.58 -1.85 -19.59
N PHE A 299 -6.24 -0.72 -20.21
CA PHE A 299 -7.18 0.10 -20.96
C PHE A 299 -7.86 -0.70 -22.06
N ARG A 300 -7.11 -1.48 -22.85
CA ARG A 300 -7.66 -2.31 -23.93
C ARG A 300 -8.54 -3.44 -23.42
N ALA A 301 -8.20 -4.05 -22.27
CA ALA A 301 -9.05 -5.03 -21.61
C ALA A 301 -10.37 -4.41 -21.13
N ALA A 302 -10.32 -3.26 -20.47
CA ALA A 302 -11.50 -2.53 -20.00
C ALA A 302 -12.38 -2.03 -21.16
N TRP A 303 -11.78 -1.54 -22.24
CA TRP A 303 -12.49 -1.11 -23.45
C TRP A 303 -13.31 -2.25 -24.06
N SER A 304 -12.69 -3.43 -24.21
CA SER A 304 -13.35 -4.62 -24.72
C SER A 304 -14.43 -5.15 -23.78
N HIS A 305 -14.21 -5.08 -22.47
CA HIS A 305 -15.19 -5.49 -21.47
C HIS A 305 -16.48 -4.65 -21.54
N ASN A 306 -16.35 -3.35 -21.79
CA ASN A 306 -17.48 -2.44 -21.97
C ASN A 306 -18.12 -2.49 -23.37
N ALA A 307 -17.94 -3.59 -24.11
CA ALA A 307 -18.48 -3.81 -25.46
C ALA A 307 -18.13 -2.72 -26.50
N HIS A 308 -17.04 -1.97 -26.30
CA HIS A 308 -16.57 -0.99 -27.28
C HIS A 308 -15.68 -1.64 -28.33
N THR A 309 -15.80 -1.19 -29.58
CA THR A 309 -14.98 -1.69 -30.69
C THR A 309 -13.70 -0.89 -30.88
N ILE A 310 -12.72 -1.46 -31.59
CA ILE A 310 -11.42 -0.81 -31.81
C ILE A 310 -11.57 0.38 -32.76
N GLU A 311 -12.57 0.35 -33.65
CA GLU A 311 -12.91 1.37 -34.65
C GLU A 311 -13.29 2.71 -34.03
N GLN A 312 -13.77 2.67 -32.79
CA GLN A 312 -14.15 3.87 -32.05
C GLN A 312 -12.93 4.65 -31.52
N LEU A 313 -11.73 4.05 -31.53
CA LEU A 313 -10.51 4.72 -31.07
C LEU A 313 -9.98 5.70 -32.13
N PRO A 314 -9.70 6.97 -31.77
CA PRO A 314 -9.11 7.95 -32.69
C PRO A 314 -7.73 7.54 -33.25
N PHE A 315 -7.01 6.69 -32.51
CA PHE A 315 -5.73 6.14 -32.92
C PHE A 315 -5.66 4.65 -32.63
N LYS A 316 -5.23 3.87 -33.63
CA LYS A 316 -4.98 2.43 -33.51
C LYS A 316 -3.46 2.20 -33.61
N SER A 317 -2.87 1.59 -32.58
CA SER A 317 -1.47 1.14 -32.64
C SER A 317 -1.34 -0.01 -33.65
N ASN A 318 -0.32 0.05 -34.52
CA ASN A 318 -0.10 -0.96 -35.57
C ASN A 318 0.13 -2.36 -35.00
N VAL A 319 0.86 -2.48 -33.89
CA VAL A 319 1.21 -3.76 -33.24
C VAL A 319 0.23 -4.13 -32.11
N GLY A 320 -0.69 -3.21 -31.78
CA GLY A 320 -1.75 -3.41 -30.80
C GLY A 320 -1.24 -3.81 -29.41
N VAL A 321 -2.02 -4.65 -28.73
CA VAL A 321 -1.74 -5.13 -27.36
C VAL A 321 -0.55 -6.09 -27.31
N ALA A 322 -0.31 -6.85 -28.38
CA ALA A 322 0.84 -7.76 -28.47
C ALA A 322 2.17 -6.99 -28.37
N GLY A 323 2.28 -5.87 -29.08
CA GLY A 323 3.46 -4.99 -28.97
C GLY A 323 3.67 -4.44 -27.56
N ALA A 324 2.58 -4.13 -26.83
CA ALA A 324 2.67 -3.65 -25.45
C ALA A 324 3.15 -4.74 -24.48
N TRP A 325 2.74 -6.01 -24.68
CA TRP A 325 3.26 -7.14 -23.89
C TRP A 325 4.74 -7.40 -24.15
N VAL A 326 5.16 -7.39 -25.43
CA VAL A 326 6.58 -7.55 -25.78
C VAL A 326 7.42 -6.44 -25.16
N ALA A 327 6.97 -5.19 -25.23
CA ALA A 327 7.65 -4.07 -24.61
C ALA A 327 7.70 -4.20 -23.08
N LEU A 328 6.58 -4.55 -22.42
CA LEU A 328 6.52 -4.71 -20.97
C LEU A 328 7.47 -5.80 -20.48
N ILE A 329 7.47 -6.97 -21.13
CA ILE A 329 8.42 -8.06 -20.82
C ILE A 329 9.86 -7.60 -21.08
N GLY A 330 10.11 -6.88 -22.17
CA GLY A 330 11.40 -6.27 -22.47
C GLY A 330 11.91 -5.36 -21.35
N TYR A 331 11.08 -4.43 -20.86
CA TYR A 331 11.43 -3.55 -19.76
C TYR A 331 11.69 -4.32 -18.45
N ILE A 332 10.94 -5.38 -18.16
CA ILE A 332 11.19 -6.27 -17.01
C ILE A 332 12.55 -6.96 -17.16
N LEU A 333 12.88 -7.47 -18.35
CA LEU A 333 14.18 -8.11 -18.61
C LEU A 333 15.33 -7.12 -18.50
N VAL A 334 15.16 -5.88 -18.96
CA VAL A 334 16.16 -4.80 -18.78
C VAL A 334 16.36 -4.49 -17.29
N LEU A 335 15.29 -4.45 -16.50
CA LEU A 335 15.38 -4.24 -15.05
C LEU A 335 16.10 -5.39 -14.34
N LEU A 336 15.76 -6.65 -14.68
CA LEU A 336 16.47 -7.83 -14.15
C LEU A 336 17.94 -7.84 -14.55
N SER A 337 18.24 -7.45 -15.79
CA SER A 337 19.59 -7.28 -16.29
C SER A 337 20.34 -6.21 -15.50
N GLN A 338 19.72 -5.08 -15.20
CA GLN A 338 20.30 -4.02 -14.37
C GLN A 338 20.62 -4.51 -12.95
N ILE A 339 19.72 -5.27 -12.32
CA ILE A 339 19.96 -5.86 -10.99
C ILE A 339 21.14 -6.84 -11.04
N TRP A 340 21.23 -7.64 -12.11
CA TRP A 340 22.35 -8.56 -12.31
C TRP A 340 23.68 -7.82 -12.48
N ILE A 341 23.72 -6.76 -13.29
CA ILE A 341 24.91 -5.91 -13.47
C ILE A 341 25.26 -5.16 -12.19
N ALA A 342 24.28 -4.74 -11.40
CA ALA A 342 24.48 -4.11 -10.10
C ALA A 342 25.13 -5.07 -9.09
N ALA A 343 24.67 -6.33 -9.05
CA ALA A 343 25.21 -7.36 -8.15
C ALA A 343 26.55 -7.92 -8.62
N SER A 344 26.77 -7.97 -9.93
CA SER A 344 27.99 -8.46 -10.56
C SER A 344 28.39 -7.52 -11.69
N PRO A 345 29.20 -6.48 -11.42
CA PRO A 345 29.62 -5.52 -12.43
C PRO A 345 30.50 -6.16 -13.52
N VAL A 346 30.52 -5.55 -14.72
CA VAL A 346 31.31 -6.00 -15.88
C VAL A 346 32.78 -5.65 -15.72
N TYR A 347 33.05 -4.45 -15.19
CA TYR A 347 34.37 -3.99 -14.84
C TYR A 347 34.48 -3.99 -13.32
N ALA A 348 35.50 -4.65 -12.81
CA ALA A 348 35.99 -4.37 -11.47
C ALA A 348 37.01 -3.26 -11.64
N PRO A 349 36.68 -1.97 -11.39
CA PRO A 349 37.75 -1.05 -11.06
C PRO A 349 38.41 -1.63 -9.82
N ASP A 350 39.73 -1.48 -9.71
CA ASP A 350 40.50 -1.87 -8.54
C ASP A 350 39.66 -1.68 -7.28
N ILE A 351 39.25 -2.80 -6.67
CA ILE A 351 38.49 -2.79 -5.42
C ILE A 351 39.49 -2.30 -4.37
N VAL A 352 39.65 -0.99 -4.26
CA VAL A 352 40.35 -0.34 -3.17
C VAL A 352 39.50 -0.50 -1.87
N ASP A 353 38.19 -0.80 -1.99
CA ASP A 353 37.21 -0.69 -0.90
C ASP A 353 36.44 -1.98 -0.49
N GLY A 354 36.87 -3.16 -0.94
CA GLY A 354 36.26 -4.45 -0.60
C GLY A 354 34.75 -4.57 -0.89
N ALA A 355 33.99 -5.18 0.02
CA ALA A 355 32.54 -5.35 -0.08
C ALA A 355 31.75 -4.02 -0.10
N SER A 356 32.34 -2.91 0.37
CA SER A 356 31.65 -1.62 0.44
C SER A 356 31.47 -0.95 -0.93
N GLY A 357 32.46 -1.07 -1.82
CA GLY A 357 32.37 -0.55 -3.19
C GLY A 357 31.32 -1.31 -4.02
N VAL A 358 31.20 -2.63 -3.82
CA VAL A 358 30.14 -3.44 -4.45
C VAL A 358 28.75 -3.00 -3.95
N ALA A 359 28.61 -2.75 -2.64
CA ALA A 359 27.37 -2.25 -2.07
C ALA A 359 27.01 -0.86 -2.65
N GLN A 360 27.97 0.06 -2.73
CA GLN A 360 27.74 1.40 -3.30
C GLN A 360 27.30 1.32 -4.77
N ASN A 361 27.96 0.51 -5.58
CA ASN A 361 27.58 0.30 -6.98
C ASN A 361 26.17 -0.32 -7.09
N PHE A 362 25.87 -1.30 -6.25
CA PHE A 362 24.54 -1.91 -6.20
C PHE A 362 23.46 -0.87 -5.90
N PHE A 363 23.66 -0.04 -4.86
CA PHE A 363 22.71 1.03 -4.52
C PHE A 363 22.58 2.07 -5.62
N LEU A 364 23.69 2.49 -6.25
CA LEU A 364 23.68 3.45 -7.35
C LEU A 364 22.87 2.93 -8.55
N LYS A 365 23.08 1.67 -8.94
CA LYS A 365 22.43 1.06 -10.11
C LYS A 365 20.97 0.68 -9.88
N VAL A 366 20.54 0.53 -8.61
CA VAL A 366 19.18 0.12 -8.22
C VAL A 366 18.38 1.28 -7.57
N LEU A 367 18.97 2.48 -7.43
CA LEU A 367 18.44 3.60 -6.64
C LEU A 367 16.99 4.00 -6.94
N ALA A 368 16.52 3.87 -8.18
CA ALA A 368 15.15 4.27 -8.50
C ALA A 368 14.10 3.37 -7.84
N ILE A 369 14.41 2.11 -7.50
CA ILE A 369 13.46 1.24 -6.78
C ILE A 369 13.08 1.85 -5.42
N PRO A 370 14.03 2.12 -4.49
CA PRO A 370 13.69 2.73 -3.21
C PRO A 370 13.13 4.15 -3.39
N ILE A 371 13.56 4.92 -4.39
CA ILE A 371 12.98 6.25 -4.67
C ILE A 371 11.49 6.13 -5.04
N ILE A 372 11.13 5.24 -5.96
CA ILE A 372 9.73 5.06 -6.38
C ILE A 372 8.88 4.54 -5.23
N LEU A 373 9.40 3.59 -4.44
CA LEU A 373 8.73 3.09 -3.25
C LEU A 373 8.52 4.21 -2.23
N LEU A 374 9.54 5.04 -1.98
CA LEU A 374 9.43 6.21 -1.11
C LEU A 374 8.35 7.17 -1.61
N PHE A 375 8.33 7.52 -2.90
CA PHE A 375 7.28 8.39 -3.45
C PHE A 375 5.89 7.78 -3.38
N TYR A 376 5.77 6.47 -3.58
CA TYR A 376 4.49 5.77 -3.43
C TYR A 376 4.01 5.81 -1.96
N ILE A 377 4.90 5.52 -1.01
CA ILE A 377 4.60 5.57 0.43
C ILE A 377 4.25 7.00 0.85
N CYS A 378 5.05 8.00 0.48
CA CYS A 378 4.79 9.40 0.75
C CYS A 378 3.47 9.87 0.12
N HIS A 379 3.18 9.47 -1.12
CA HIS A 379 1.90 9.80 -1.76
C HIS A 379 0.72 9.18 -1.00
N LYS A 380 0.81 7.90 -0.62
CA LYS A 380 -0.25 7.25 0.18
C LYS A 380 -0.40 7.92 1.54
N ALA A 381 0.69 8.29 2.21
CA ALA A 381 0.66 9.03 3.48
C ALA A 381 0.04 10.43 3.33
N PHE A 382 0.43 11.17 2.29
CA PHE A 382 -0.07 12.52 2.00
C PHE A 382 -1.54 12.53 1.53
N ALA A 383 -1.94 11.57 0.70
CA ALA A 383 -3.32 11.41 0.24
C ALA A 383 -4.27 11.07 1.40
N VAL A 384 -3.82 10.26 2.37
CA VAL A 384 -4.57 9.99 3.60
C VAL A 384 -4.73 11.29 4.43
N GLN A 385 -3.70 12.14 4.51
CA GLN A 385 -3.79 13.43 5.21
C GLN A 385 -4.72 14.44 4.52
N HIS A 386 -4.80 14.46 3.18
CA HIS A 386 -5.66 15.40 2.43
C HIS A 386 -7.10 14.89 2.26
N MET A 387 -7.34 13.57 2.36
CA MET A 387 -8.68 13.06 2.68
C MET A 387 -9.14 13.46 4.10
N GLY A 388 -8.22 13.98 4.92
CA GLY A 388 -8.45 14.46 6.29
C GLY A 388 -9.36 15.69 6.44
N ASP A 389 -9.79 16.34 5.34
CA ASP A 389 -10.84 17.36 5.41
C ASP A 389 -12.27 16.76 5.41
N VAL A 390 -12.44 15.49 5.01
CA VAL A 390 -13.67 14.74 5.24
C VAL A 390 -13.50 13.85 6.47
N HIS A 391 -13.42 14.50 7.63
CA HIS A 391 -13.70 13.95 8.96
C HIS A 391 -13.25 12.51 9.24
N MET A 392 -11.96 12.25 9.05
CA MET A 392 -11.30 11.04 9.53
C MET A 392 -10.87 11.10 11.01
N LYS A 393 -11.20 12.12 11.80
CA LYS A 393 -10.69 12.26 13.18
C LYS A 393 -11.17 11.19 14.17
N ALA A 394 -12.33 10.57 13.93
CA ALA A 394 -12.77 9.39 14.69
C ALA A 394 -12.21 8.08 14.11
N MET A 395 -11.82 8.08 12.83
CA MET A 395 -11.27 6.94 12.11
C MET A 395 -9.73 6.86 12.17
N GLU A 396 -9.06 7.97 12.50
CA GLU A 396 -7.60 8.14 12.67
C GLU A 396 -7.05 7.38 13.88
N ALA A 397 -7.88 6.92 14.81
CA ALA A 397 -7.44 6.02 15.88
C ALA A 397 -7.51 4.53 15.51
N SER A 398 -8.23 4.18 14.43
CA SER A 398 -8.66 2.79 14.15
C SER A 398 -8.29 2.30 12.74
N CYS A 399 -8.52 3.08 11.68
CA CYS A 399 -7.95 2.81 10.35
C CYS A 399 -6.44 3.06 10.33
N ALA A 400 -5.96 3.96 11.20
CA ALA A 400 -4.55 4.11 11.44
C ALA A 400 -3.93 2.87 12.09
N THR A 401 -4.64 2.06 12.87
CA THR A 401 -3.96 0.91 13.50
C THR A 401 -3.56 -0.17 12.50
N ILE A 402 -4.27 -0.28 11.36
CA ILE A 402 -3.90 -1.20 10.28
C ILE A 402 -3.00 -0.49 9.25
N LEU A 403 -3.39 0.66 8.68
CA LEU A 403 -2.56 1.36 7.67
C LEU A 403 -1.36 2.11 8.27
N TRP A 404 -1.49 2.59 9.50
CA TRP A 404 -0.45 3.26 10.29
C TRP A 404 0.21 2.32 11.31
N GLY A 405 -0.33 1.15 11.67
CA GLY A 405 0.45 0.07 12.29
C GLY A 405 1.55 -0.41 11.34
N ILE A 406 1.25 -0.39 10.03
CA ILE A 406 2.21 -0.57 8.93
C ILE A 406 3.17 0.63 8.78
N ALA A 407 2.79 1.85 9.18
CA ALA A 407 3.67 3.04 9.16
C ALA A 407 4.53 3.21 10.44
N LEU A 408 3.98 2.85 11.61
CA LEU A 408 4.66 2.68 12.90
C LEU A 408 5.71 1.57 12.84
N ALA A 409 5.54 0.65 11.90
CA ALA A 409 6.58 -0.30 11.53
C ALA A 409 7.89 0.44 11.15
N VAL A 410 7.85 1.59 10.46
CA VAL A 410 9.08 2.30 10.04
C VAL A 410 9.73 3.14 11.15
N VAL A 411 9.01 3.52 12.22
CA VAL A 411 9.53 4.34 13.32
C VAL A 411 9.03 3.82 14.66
N GLY A 412 9.91 3.10 15.37
CA GLY A 412 9.54 2.19 16.45
C GLY A 412 9.01 2.78 17.76
N PHE A 413 8.33 1.90 18.50
CA PHE A 413 8.38 1.58 19.94
C PHE A 413 8.48 2.68 21.03
N LEU A 414 8.26 3.97 20.73
CA LEU A 414 8.17 5.03 21.76
C LEU A 414 6.81 5.72 21.84
N SER A 415 5.81 5.27 21.08
CA SER A 415 4.62 6.07 20.76
C SER A 415 3.42 5.88 21.70
N HIS A 416 3.22 4.75 22.37
CA HIS A 416 2.03 4.58 23.23
C HIS A 416 1.98 5.60 24.38
N ARG A 417 3.13 5.99 24.96
CA ARG A 417 3.19 6.96 26.07
C ARG A 417 3.38 8.41 25.64
N ILE A 418 3.91 8.69 24.44
CA ILE A 418 4.08 10.08 23.95
C ILE A 418 2.83 10.55 23.18
N ILE A 419 2.13 9.66 22.50
CA ILE A 419 0.92 10.01 21.72
C ILE A 419 -0.33 10.08 22.61
N ALA A 420 -0.43 9.28 23.68
CA ALA A 420 -1.49 9.45 24.69
C ALA A 420 -1.40 10.81 25.44
N VAL A 421 -0.21 11.44 25.46
CA VAL A 421 0.00 12.78 26.01
C VAL A 421 -0.22 13.87 24.94
N ALA A 422 0.03 13.59 23.66
CA ALA A 422 -0.23 14.52 22.55
C ALA A 422 -1.70 14.56 22.08
N LEU A 423 -2.49 13.52 22.36
CA LEU A 423 -3.89 13.38 21.93
C LEU A 423 -4.93 13.73 23.01
N ARG A 424 -4.54 14.46 24.07
CA ARG A 424 -5.55 15.15 24.89
C ARG A 424 -6.17 16.30 24.10
N PRO A 425 -7.50 16.47 24.13
CA PRO A 425 -8.14 17.65 23.55
C PRO A 425 -7.79 18.87 24.41
N HIS A 426 -6.67 19.52 24.12
CA HIS A 426 -6.52 20.93 24.45
C HIS A 426 -7.00 21.74 23.25
N SER A 427 -8.27 22.12 23.31
CA SER A 427 -8.97 23.06 22.43
C SER A 427 -8.35 24.48 22.36
N SER A 428 -7.10 24.67 22.80
CA SER A 428 -6.47 25.98 22.95
C SER A 428 -5.16 26.19 22.19
N GLN A 429 -4.52 25.16 21.60
CA GLN A 429 -3.18 25.35 20.96
C GLN A 429 -3.13 25.30 19.43
N PHE A 430 -4.19 24.90 18.72
CA PHE A 430 -4.26 24.98 17.24
C PHE A 430 -5.05 26.20 16.75
N LYS A 431 -4.72 27.40 17.25
CA LYS A 431 -5.34 28.66 16.80
C LYS A 431 -4.68 29.29 15.55
N GLY A 432 -3.68 28.65 14.93
CA GLY A 432 -2.80 29.32 13.95
C GLY A 432 -2.92 28.95 12.46
N LEU A 433 -3.72 27.97 12.04
CA LEU A 433 -3.88 27.62 10.62
C LEU A 433 -5.24 28.11 10.09
N PRO A 434 -5.31 28.81 8.95
CA PRO A 434 -6.55 29.30 8.37
C PRO A 434 -7.25 28.16 7.60
N GLY A 435 -7.80 27.20 8.33
CA GLY A 435 -8.90 26.36 7.83
C GLY A 435 -10.24 26.99 8.24
N PRO A 436 -11.32 26.85 7.46
CA PRO A 436 -12.64 27.35 7.84
C PRO A 436 -13.09 26.67 9.14
N LYS A 437 -13.28 27.43 10.21
CA LYS A 437 -13.57 26.92 11.57
C LYS A 437 -15.02 26.48 11.80
N ASP A 438 -15.89 26.60 10.80
CA ASP A 438 -17.35 26.57 10.99
C ASP A 438 -18.10 25.54 10.12
N GLN A 439 -17.42 24.56 9.50
CA GLN A 439 -18.12 23.48 8.79
C GLN A 439 -18.26 22.24 9.68
N GLN A 440 -19.52 21.86 9.94
CA GLN A 440 -19.88 20.57 10.52
C GLN A 440 -19.23 19.41 9.72
N PRO A 441 -18.96 18.26 10.37
CA PRO A 441 -18.57 17.04 9.69
C PRO A 441 -19.47 16.72 8.51
N PHE A 442 -18.91 16.68 7.29
CA PHE A 442 -19.64 16.21 6.12
C PHE A 442 -19.66 14.68 6.14
N TRP A 443 -20.73 14.09 6.64
CA TRP A 443 -21.06 12.69 6.37
C TRP A 443 -21.71 12.65 4.98
N PRO A 444 -21.13 11.97 3.99
CA PRO A 444 -21.71 11.97 2.65
C PRO A 444 -23.04 11.21 2.66
N ASP A 445 -24.08 11.80 2.08
CA ASP A 445 -25.37 11.14 1.82
C ASP A 445 -25.24 10.17 0.64
N ALA A 446 -24.50 9.08 0.86
CA ALA A 446 -24.27 8.02 -0.11
C ALA A 446 -24.19 6.67 0.60
N PRO A 447 -24.71 5.58 0.01
CA PRO A 447 -24.68 4.25 0.63
C PRO A 447 -23.26 3.69 0.79
N PHE A 448 -22.34 4.14 -0.08
CA PHE A 448 -20.93 3.74 -0.06
C PHE A 448 -20.00 4.93 -0.23
N ILE A 449 -18.89 4.92 0.50
CA ILE A 449 -17.74 5.78 0.24
C ILE A 449 -16.71 4.99 -0.56
N ARG A 450 -16.29 5.52 -1.71
CA ARG A 450 -15.29 4.87 -2.56
C ARG A 450 -13.90 5.28 -2.12
N CYS A 451 -13.05 4.31 -1.82
CA CYS A 451 -11.65 4.53 -1.50
C CYS A 451 -10.73 3.63 -2.33
N LEU A 452 -9.47 4.05 -2.46
CA LEU A 452 -8.45 3.30 -3.18
C LEU A 452 -7.44 2.70 -2.21
N SER A 453 -7.36 1.38 -2.20
CA SER A 453 -6.46 0.63 -1.33
C SER A 453 -5.04 0.55 -1.90
N TRP A 454 -4.25 -0.41 -1.40
CA TRP A 454 -2.94 -0.73 -1.97
C TRP A 454 -3.06 -1.08 -3.46
N LEU A 455 -2.08 -0.64 -4.25
CA LEU A 455 -2.08 -0.78 -5.72
C LEU A 455 -3.28 -0.14 -6.43
N ASN A 456 -4.00 0.76 -5.74
CA ASN A 456 -5.20 1.44 -6.24
C ASN A 456 -6.34 0.50 -6.61
N GLU A 457 -6.49 -0.63 -5.90
CA GLU A 457 -7.73 -1.40 -5.96
C GLU A 457 -8.87 -0.64 -5.29
N GLU A 458 -10.06 -0.72 -5.87
CA GLU A 458 -11.25 -0.06 -5.34
C GLU A 458 -11.78 -0.82 -4.12
N ILE A 459 -12.05 -0.09 -3.04
CA ILE A 459 -12.77 -0.58 -1.86
C ILE A 459 -13.99 0.32 -1.65
N LEU A 460 -15.12 -0.29 -1.30
CA LEU A 460 -16.35 0.40 -0.96
C LEU A 460 -16.59 0.33 0.55
N LEU A 461 -16.51 1.45 1.25
CA LEU A 461 -16.87 1.54 2.66
C LEU A 461 -18.38 1.67 2.81
N VAL A 462 -19.00 0.82 3.63
CA VAL A 462 -20.44 0.88 3.89
C VAL A 462 -20.76 2.08 4.78
N ASN A 463 -21.70 2.94 4.37
CA ASN A 463 -21.99 4.21 5.02
C ASN A 463 -23.47 4.42 5.40
N GLY A 464 -24.34 3.46 5.09
CA GLY A 464 -25.77 3.54 5.42
C GLY A 464 -26.35 2.22 5.94
N ILE A 465 -27.42 2.33 6.73
CA ILE A 465 -28.15 1.20 7.34
C ILE A 465 -28.66 0.24 6.26
N GLU A 466 -29.21 0.76 5.16
CA GLU A 466 -29.72 -0.06 4.06
C GLU A 466 -28.61 -0.87 3.39
N ALA A 467 -27.47 -0.24 3.13
CA ALA A 467 -26.31 -0.91 2.56
C ALA A 467 -25.75 -1.98 3.52
N CYS A 468 -25.67 -1.70 4.83
CA CYS A 468 -25.32 -2.71 5.85
C CYS A 468 -26.27 -3.90 5.81
N ARG A 469 -27.58 -3.66 5.85
CA ARG A 469 -28.61 -4.72 5.79
C ARG A 469 -28.47 -5.58 4.53
N GLU A 470 -28.29 -4.96 3.37
CA GLU A 470 -28.20 -5.71 2.13
C GLU A 470 -26.91 -6.52 2.02
N VAL A 471 -25.78 -6.02 2.51
CA VAL A 471 -24.49 -6.74 2.56
C VAL A 471 -24.55 -7.90 3.54
N LEU A 472 -25.06 -7.64 4.76
CA LEU A 472 -24.99 -8.58 5.88
C LEU A 472 -26.13 -9.59 5.93
N GLN A 473 -27.28 -9.28 5.33
CA GLN A 473 -28.46 -10.14 5.37
C GLN A 473 -28.96 -10.51 3.96
N THR A 474 -29.42 -9.53 3.18
CA THR A 474 -30.15 -9.80 1.92
C THR A 474 -29.30 -10.55 0.90
N ASN A 475 -28.04 -10.15 0.75
CA ASN A 475 -27.11 -10.68 -0.25
C ASN A 475 -25.91 -11.39 0.38
N ALA A 476 -25.97 -11.72 1.67
CA ALA A 476 -24.80 -12.15 2.44
C ALA A 476 -24.12 -13.41 1.88
N TYR A 477 -24.88 -14.36 1.32
CA TYR A 477 -24.34 -15.56 0.67
C TYR A 477 -23.61 -15.30 -0.65
N PHE A 478 -23.67 -14.08 -1.18
CA PHE A 478 -22.92 -13.65 -2.36
C PHE A 478 -21.64 -12.88 -1.99
N PHE A 479 -21.32 -12.80 -0.70
CA PHE A 479 -20.06 -12.29 -0.20
C PHE A 479 -19.23 -13.41 0.42
N ALA A 480 -17.91 -13.30 0.30
CA ALA A 480 -16.96 -14.15 1.00
C ALA A 480 -15.86 -13.28 1.60
N LYS A 481 -15.03 -13.83 2.50
CA LYS A 481 -13.85 -13.12 2.98
C LYS A 481 -12.83 -12.99 1.84
N PRO A 482 -12.24 -11.80 1.61
CA PRO A 482 -11.24 -11.61 0.55
C PRO A 482 -10.02 -12.53 0.73
N GLY A 483 -9.39 -12.94 -0.38
CA GLY A 483 -8.24 -13.84 -0.35
C GLY A 483 -7.04 -13.31 0.46
N PHE A 484 -6.81 -11.99 0.44
CA PHE A 484 -5.74 -11.38 1.23
C PHE A 484 -5.99 -11.54 2.74
N PHE A 485 -7.24 -11.43 3.18
CA PHE A 485 -7.63 -11.54 4.59
C PHE A 485 -7.45 -12.99 5.06
N TYR A 486 -7.74 -13.97 4.20
CA TYR A 486 -7.43 -15.38 4.47
C TYR A 486 -5.93 -15.64 4.64
N THR A 487 -5.08 -15.04 3.82
CA THR A 487 -3.62 -15.21 3.96
C THR A 487 -3.09 -14.52 5.21
N LEU A 488 -3.65 -13.36 5.59
CA LEU A 488 -3.21 -12.61 6.76
C LEU A 488 -3.66 -13.26 8.08
N VAL A 489 -4.93 -13.62 8.18
CA VAL A 489 -5.57 -14.06 9.44
C VAL A 489 -5.78 -15.58 9.47
N GLY A 490 -6.17 -16.19 8.34
CA GLY A 490 -6.36 -17.63 8.21
C GLY A 490 -5.06 -18.44 8.33
N GLU A 491 -3.89 -17.84 8.07
CA GLU A 491 -2.60 -18.49 8.34
C GLU A 491 -2.44 -18.84 9.83
N PHE A 492 -3.05 -18.07 10.72
CA PHE A 492 -3.01 -18.28 12.17
C PHE A 492 -4.26 -19.02 12.69
N LEU A 493 -5.46 -18.57 12.32
CA LEU A 493 -6.73 -19.07 12.85
C LEU A 493 -7.34 -20.26 12.11
N GLY A 494 -6.74 -20.67 10.99
CA GLY A 494 -7.31 -21.70 10.12
C GLY A 494 -8.55 -21.22 9.37
N LEU A 495 -9.25 -22.16 8.71
CA LEU A 495 -10.47 -21.87 7.95
C LEU A 495 -11.65 -21.68 8.92
N GLY A 496 -11.92 -22.69 9.74
CA GLY A 496 -12.98 -22.70 10.76
C GLY A 496 -14.31 -22.05 10.32
N LEU A 497 -14.98 -21.41 11.27
CA LEU A 497 -16.26 -20.74 11.02
C LEU A 497 -16.07 -19.42 10.28
N LEU A 498 -15.05 -18.63 10.65
CA LEU A 498 -14.80 -17.26 10.17
C LEU A 498 -14.67 -17.15 8.64
N PHE A 499 -14.03 -18.13 7.99
CA PHE A 499 -13.80 -18.13 6.53
C PHE A 499 -14.74 -19.06 5.77
N SER A 500 -15.58 -19.82 6.48
CA SER A 500 -16.54 -20.72 5.83
C SER A 500 -17.69 -19.92 5.18
N VAL A 501 -18.21 -20.45 4.06
CA VAL A 501 -19.35 -19.86 3.33
C VAL A 501 -20.37 -20.93 2.97
N GLY A 502 -21.62 -20.52 2.73
CA GLY A 502 -22.68 -21.40 2.24
C GLY A 502 -23.00 -22.57 3.20
N GLU A 503 -23.07 -23.79 2.66
CA GLU A 503 -23.46 -24.97 3.44
C GLU A 503 -22.44 -25.37 4.51
N GLN A 504 -21.15 -25.11 4.28
CA GLN A 504 -20.11 -25.37 5.29
C GLN A 504 -20.32 -24.47 6.52
N HIS A 505 -20.53 -23.18 6.29
CA HIS A 505 -20.83 -22.22 7.35
C HIS A 505 -22.09 -22.60 8.14
N LYS A 506 -23.18 -22.92 7.44
CA LYS A 506 -24.42 -23.38 8.08
C LYS A 506 -24.22 -24.62 8.95
N ARG A 507 -23.42 -25.58 8.49
CA ARG A 507 -23.11 -26.81 9.26
C ARG A 507 -22.31 -26.48 10.52
N LEU A 508 -21.21 -25.74 10.38
CA LEU A 508 -20.35 -25.39 11.51
C LEU A 508 -21.12 -24.56 12.55
N ARG A 509 -21.89 -23.56 12.09
CA ARG A 509 -22.73 -22.73 12.97
C ARG A 509 -23.75 -23.55 13.75
N ARG A 510 -24.43 -24.52 13.11
CA ARG A 510 -25.40 -25.37 13.79
C ARG A 510 -24.78 -26.15 14.97
N ILE A 511 -23.57 -26.67 14.79
CA ILE A 511 -22.86 -27.44 15.81
C ILE A 511 -22.40 -26.55 16.97
N ILE A 512 -21.92 -25.35 16.66
CA ILE A 512 -21.31 -24.44 17.65
C ILE A 512 -22.36 -23.59 18.40
N ALA A 513 -23.52 -23.33 17.79
CA ALA A 513 -24.55 -22.46 18.37
C ALA A 513 -25.07 -22.93 19.73
N GLY A 514 -25.19 -24.25 19.95
CA GLY A 514 -25.62 -24.80 21.23
C GLY A 514 -24.61 -24.56 22.36
N PRO A 515 -23.35 -24.99 22.21
CA PRO A 515 -22.27 -24.70 23.16
C PRO A 515 -22.09 -23.22 23.49
N LEU A 516 -22.26 -22.32 22.50
CA LEU A 516 -22.13 -20.86 22.68
C LEU A 516 -23.47 -20.14 22.97
N SER A 517 -24.54 -20.86 23.29
CA SER A 517 -25.83 -20.25 23.60
C SER A 517 -25.86 -19.59 24.98
N ARG A 518 -26.72 -18.58 25.16
CA ARG A 518 -27.02 -17.94 26.46
C ARG A 518 -27.09 -18.89 27.65
N PRO A 519 -27.89 -19.97 27.63
CA PRO A 519 -27.97 -20.90 28.75
C PRO A 519 -26.64 -21.59 29.05
N SER A 520 -25.84 -21.86 28.02
CA SER A 520 -24.51 -22.46 28.15
C SER A 520 -23.50 -21.49 28.76
N ILE A 521 -23.54 -20.21 28.36
CA ILE A 521 -22.69 -19.15 28.90
C ILE A 521 -23.04 -18.84 30.35
N ARG A 522 -24.34 -18.79 30.72
CA ARG A 522 -24.77 -18.60 32.12
C ARG A 522 -24.19 -19.63 33.09
N LYS A 523 -23.92 -20.86 32.64
CA LYS A 523 -23.27 -21.90 33.48
C LYS A 523 -21.81 -21.56 33.80
N LEU A 524 -21.16 -20.71 33.02
CA LEU A 524 -19.78 -20.25 33.23
C LEU A 524 -19.67 -19.09 34.23
N PHE A 525 -20.81 -18.53 34.68
CA PHE A 525 -20.84 -17.41 35.63
C PHE A 525 -19.95 -17.59 36.88
N PRO A 526 -19.87 -18.76 37.54
CA PRO A 526 -18.96 -18.95 38.68
C PRO A 526 -17.49 -18.71 38.32
N THR A 527 -17.08 -19.05 37.09
CA THR A 527 -15.74 -18.79 36.56
C THR A 527 -15.53 -17.29 36.40
N PHE A 528 -16.46 -16.58 35.75
CA PHE A 528 -16.39 -15.12 35.59
C PHE A 528 -16.29 -14.40 36.94
N ALA A 529 -17.13 -14.77 37.90
CA ALA A 529 -17.10 -14.19 39.26
C ALA A 529 -15.74 -14.43 39.97
N THR A 530 -15.16 -15.63 39.84
CA THR A 530 -13.86 -15.97 40.43
C THR A 530 -12.74 -15.12 39.85
N TYR A 531 -12.71 -14.97 38.52
CA TYR A 531 -11.68 -14.20 37.84
C TYR A 531 -11.88 -12.68 37.94
N SER A 532 -13.11 -12.19 38.06
CA SER A 532 -13.41 -10.78 38.39
C SER A 532 -12.91 -10.43 39.81
N GLN A 533 -13.06 -11.34 40.79
CA GLN A 533 -12.44 -11.16 42.11
C GLN A 533 -10.91 -11.17 42.05
N LYS A 534 -10.32 -12.05 41.23
CA LYS A 534 -8.86 -12.08 40.98
C LYS A 534 -8.39 -10.75 40.39
N LEU A 535 -9.09 -10.22 39.39
CA LEU A 535 -8.79 -8.93 38.77
C LEU A 535 -8.84 -7.78 39.80
N ASN A 536 -9.91 -7.73 40.61
CA ASN A 536 -10.05 -6.72 41.67
C ASN A 536 -8.89 -6.76 42.67
N ARG A 537 -8.44 -7.97 43.06
CA ARG A 537 -7.27 -8.13 43.93
C ARG A 537 -6.00 -7.62 43.25
N GLU A 538 -5.73 -8.02 42.01
CA GLU A 538 -4.54 -7.59 41.27
C GLU A 538 -4.51 -6.06 41.05
N ILE A 539 -5.67 -5.44 40.78
CA ILE A 539 -5.81 -3.98 40.71
C ILE A 539 -5.50 -3.34 42.08
N GLY A 540 -6.04 -3.90 43.17
CA GLY A 540 -5.76 -3.42 44.53
C GLY A 540 -4.28 -3.47 44.89
N GLU A 541 -3.62 -4.60 44.61
CA GLU A 541 -2.17 -4.77 44.80
C GLU A 541 -1.35 -3.78 43.95
N ALA A 542 -1.76 -3.57 42.69
CA ALA A 542 -1.11 -2.59 41.81
C ALA A 542 -1.29 -1.14 42.31
N LEU A 543 -2.45 -0.82 42.89
CA LEU A 543 -2.72 0.48 43.49
C LEU A 543 -1.88 0.71 44.76
N GLU A 544 -1.79 -0.28 45.64
CA GLU A 544 -0.96 -0.22 46.86
C GLU A 544 0.53 -0.08 46.52
N GLY A 545 0.99 -0.72 45.44
CA GLY A 545 2.35 -0.58 44.94
C GLY A 545 2.64 0.74 44.19
N SER A 546 1.60 1.48 43.80
CA SER A 546 1.74 2.69 42.97
C SER A 546 1.89 3.95 43.83
N LYS A 547 3.04 4.62 43.74
CA LYS A 547 3.30 5.89 44.44
C LYS A 547 2.46 7.06 43.94
N SER A 548 1.95 7.00 42.70
CA SER A 548 1.17 8.07 42.07
C SER A 548 -0.34 7.86 42.17
N GLY A 549 -0.79 6.68 42.62
CA GLY A 549 -2.20 6.29 42.56
C GLY A 549 -2.71 6.06 41.13
N ILE A 550 -1.81 5.98 40.14
CA ILE A 550 -2.14 5.70 38.74
C ILE A 550 -1.75 4.25 38.45
N VAL A 551 -2.67 3.49 37.86
CA VAL A 551 -2.48 2.09 37.46
C VAL A 551 -2.92 1.91 36.01
N GLU A 552 -2.11 1.17 35.26
CA GLU A 552 -2.40 0.75 33.90
C GLU A 552 -3.19 -0.56 33.93
N ILE A 553 -4.45 -0.54 33.46
CA ILE A 553 -5.36 -1.68 33.59
C ILE A 553 -5.38 -2.59 32.37
N GLU A 554 -4.87 -2.15 31.23
CA GLU A 554 -4.95 -2.88 29.95
C GLU A 554 -4.27 -4.26 30.05
N ASP A 555 -3.03 -4.30 30.53
CA ASP A 555 -2.29 -5.55 30.74
C ASP A 555 -3.00 -6.49 31.73
N LEU A 556 -3.61 -5.92 32.79
CA LEU A 556 -4.32 -6.69 33.83
C LEU A 556 -5.59 -7.33 33.27
N VAL A 557 -6.40 -6.54 32.56
CA VAL A 557 -7.65 -6.98 31.96
C VAL A 557 -7.37 -8.03 30.88
N THR A 558 -6.41 -7.76 29.98
CA THR A 558 -5.99 -8.69 28.92
C THR A 558 -5.52 -10.03 29.48
N ARG A 559 -4.78 -9.99 30.59
CA ARG A 559 -4.31 -11.20 31.27
C ARG A 559 -5.45 -12.01 31.89
N VAL A 560 -6.45 -11.35 32.45
CA VAL A 560 -7.60 -12.02 33.07
C VAL A 560 -8.55 -12.60 32.04
N THR A 561 -8.83 -11.89 30.95
CA THR A 561 -9.68 -12.41 29.87
C THR A 561 -9.06 -13.65 29.21
N LEU A 562 -7.73 -13.72 29.09
CA LEU A 562 -7.03 -14.91 28.56
C LEU A 562 -7.20 -16.13 29.49
N ASP A 563 -7.14 -15.91 30.80
CA ASP A 563 -7.35 -16.99 31.77
C ASP A 563 -8.81 -17.45 31.76
N ILE A 564 -9.76 -16.52 31.70
CA ILE A 564 -11.20 -16.80 31.64
C ILE A 564 -11.50 -17.66 30.42
N ILE A 565 -11.11 -17.24 29.21
CA ILE A 565 -11.39 -18.00 27.98
C ILE A 565 -10.67 -19.35 28.01
N GLY A 566 -9.46 -19.42 28.56
CA GLY A 566 -8.74 -20.68 28.74
C GLY A 566 -9.50 -21.67 29.62
N VAL A 567 -9.98 -21.24 30.78
CA VAL A 567 -10.71 -22.09 31.72
C VAL A 567 -12.10 -22.43 31.21
N SER A 568 -12.83 -21.46 30.67
CA SER A 568 -14.19 -21.67 30.18
C SER A 568 -14.26 -22.51 28.91
N LEU A 569 -13.27 -22.38 28.01
CA LEU A 569 -13.21 -23.13 26.75
C LEU A 569 -12.50 -24.47 26.89
N LEU A 570 -11.36 -24.51 27.59
CA LEU A 570 -10.45 -25.66 27.59
C LEU A 570 -10.32 -26.35 28.96
N GLY A 571 -10.97 -25.81 29.99
CA GLY A 571 -10.87 -26.30 31.37
C GLY A 571 -9.49 -26.08 31.98
N ARG A 572 -8.71 -25.10 31.49
CA ARG A 572 -7.35 -24.84 31.98
C ARG A 572 -6.82 -23.43 31.71
N GLU A 573 -5.94 -22.96 32.57
CA GLU A 573 -5.19 -21.73 32.34
C GLU A 573 -4.18 -21.91 31.19
N LEU A 574 -4.11 -20.91 30.29
CA LEU A 574 -3.30 -21.00 29.08
C LEU A 574 -1.89 -20.43 29.22
N ARG A 575 -1.64 -19.48 30.13
CA ARG A 575 -0.36 -18.76 30.22
C ARG A 575 0.88 -19.65 30.20
N ASP A 576 0.88 -20.68 31.04
CA ASP A 576 1.99 -21.63 31.19
C ASP A 576 1.78 -22.96 30.46
N PHE A 577 0.72 -23.08 29.66
CA PHE A 577 0.47 -24.31 28.92
C PHE A 577 1.57 -24.53 27.86
N ARG A 578 2.22 -25.70 27.90
CA ARG A 578 3.30 -26.08 26.98
C ARG A 578 3.01 -27.43 26.35
N SER A 579 3.44 -27.60 25.10
CA SER A 579 3.56 -28.91 24.47
C SER A 579 4.82 -29.61 24.95
N LYS A 580 4.84 -30.95 24.96
CA LYS A 580 6.07 -31.73 25.19
C LYS A 580 7.15 -31.47 24.12
N SER A 581 6.75 -30.99 22.94
CA SER A 581 7.63 -30.75 21.80
C SER A 581 8.18 -29.32 21.70
N SER A 582 7.74 -28.38 22.53
CA SER A 582 8.16 -26.97 22.46
C SER A 582 8.46 -26.41 23.86
N PRO A 583 9.58 -25.67 24.03
CA PRO A 583 9.87 -25.00 25.29
C PRO A 583 8.99 -23.77 25.53
N LEU A 584 8.32 -23.24 24.49
CA LEU A 584 7.49 -22.04 24.56
C LEU A 584 6.14 -22.34 25.19
N SER A 585 5.63 -21.41 26.00
CA SER A 585 4.24 -21.45 26.49
C SER A 585 3.25 -21.00 25.42
N PHE A 586 1.96 -21.28 25.63
CA PHE A 586 0.89 -20.83 24.74
C PHE A 586 0.91 -19.31 24.58
N GLU A 587 0.99 -18.56 25.68
CA GLU A 587 1.06 -17.10 25.67
C GLU A 587 2.27 -16.61 24.87
N GLN A 588 3.44 -17.22 25.04
CA GLN A 588 4.64 -16.85 24.27
C GLN A 588 4.46 -17.11 22.77
N CYS A 589 3.82 -18.23 22.39
CA CYS A 589 3.53 -18.54 21.00
C CYS A 589 2.49 -17.57 20.42
N TYR A 590 1.44 -17.29 21.18
CA TYR A 590 0.35 -16.39 20.81
C TYR A 590 0.86 -14.95 20.61
N ASN A 591 1.62 -14.43 21.56
CA ASN A 591 2.26 -13.12 21.47
C ASN A 591 3.32 -13.06 20.37
N ALA A 592 4.09 -14.12 20.11
CA ALA A 592 5.05 -14.13 19.00
C ALA A 592 4.37 -14.05 17.62
N ILE A 593 3.11 -14.48 17.52
CA ILE A 593 2.30 -14.41 16.30
C ILE A 593 1.66 -13.03 16.14
N LEU A 594 1.09 -12.47 17.21
CA LEU A 594 0.38 -11.19 17.18
C LEU A 594 1.30 -9.96 17.31
N ALA A 595 2.30 -10.02 18.20
CA ALA A 595 3.25 -8.95 18.48
C ALA A 595 4.61 -9.19 17.78
N GLN A 596 4.60 -9.34 16.45
CA GLN A 596 5.81 -9.55 15.65
C GLN A 596 6.74 -8.32 15.64
N PRO A 597 8.07 -8.50 15.55
CA PRO A 597 9.00 -7.41 15.29
C PRO A 597 8.77 -6.82 13.88
N LEU A 598 9.29 -5.62 13.63
CA LEU A 598 9.14 -4.88 12.36
C LEU A 598 9.33 -5.77 11.11
N ALA A 599 10.41 -6.53 11.06
CA ALA A 599 10.68 -7.41 9.91
C ALA A 599 9.57 -8.45 9.68
N GLY A 600 8.99 -9.01 10.75
CA GLY A 600 7.87 -9.95 10.67
C GLY A 600 6.58 -9.27 10.22
N GLN A 601 6.32 -8.05 10.70
CA GLN A 601 5.17 -7.24 10.28
C GLN A 601 5.22 -6.94 8.77
N ILE A 602 6.38 -6.52 8.26
CA ILE A 602 6.58 -6.28 6.81
C ILE A 602 6.34 -7.55 6.00
N ILE A 603 6.89 -8.68 6.44
CA ILE A 603 6.71 -9.97 5.77
C ILE A 603 5.22 -10.34 5.77
N SER A 604 4.55 -10.29 6.92
CA SER A 604 3.12 -10.63 7.05
C SER A 604 2.23 -9.73 6.19
N PHE A 605 2.58 -8.44 6.03
CA PHE A 605 1.84 -7.51 5.19
C PHE A 605 2.03 -7.74 3.69
N ILE A 606 3.25 -8.07 3.25
CA ILE A 606 3.54 -8.28 1.82
C ILE A 606 3.12 -9.69 1.39
N ASN A 607 3.14 -10.68 2.30
CA ASN A 607 2.89 -12.08 2.00
C ASN A 607 1.60 -12.37 1.19
N PRO A 608 0.46 -11.69 1.43
CA PRO A 608 -0.75 -11.84 0.61
C PRO A 608 -0.57 -11.47 -0.87
N PHE A 609 0.37 -10.58 -1.19
CA PHE A 609 0.62 -10.09 -2.55
C PHE A 609 1.82 -10.78 -3.20
N ILE A 610 2.87 -11.04 -2.41
CA ILE A 610 4.09 -11.73 -2.84
C ILE A 610 4.44 -12.73 -1.74
N PRO A 611 4.48 -14.04 -2.01
CA PRO A 611 4.76 -15.03 -0.98
C PRO A 611 6.19 -14.83 -0.45
N LEU A 612 6.33 -14.31 0.77
CA LEU A 612 7.61 -14.01 1.43
C LEU A 612 7.93 -14.97 2.57
N ARG A 613 6.97 -15.82 2.98
CA ARG A 613 7.15 -16.82 4.06
C ARG A 613 8.19 -17.91 3.76
N TRP A 614 8.75 -17.99 2.56
CA TRP A 614 9.85 -18.89 2.24
C TRP A 614 11.23 -18.29 2.56
N LEU A 615 11.33 -16.98 2.83
CA LEU A 615 12.60 -16.33 3.13
C LEU A 615 13.13 -16.76 4.51
N PRO A 616 14.41 -17.15 4.62
CA PRO A 616 15.02 -17.61 5.87
C PRO A 616 15.43 -16.43 6.79
N VAL A 617 14.47 -15.58 7.15
CA VAL A 617 14.65 -14.44 8.07
C VAL A 617 14.24 -14.87 9.47
N SER A 618 14.96 -14.43 10.51
CA SER A 618 14.69 -14.79 11.91
C SER A 618 13.22 -14.58 12.30
N ALA A 619 12.66 -13.41 12.00
CA ALA A 619 11.25 -13.09 12.28
C ALA A 619 10.26 -14.08 11.64
N ASN A 620 10.57 -14.56 10.44
CA ASN A 620 9.73 -15.54 9.74
C ASN A 620 9.89 -16.95 10.34
N LEU A 621 11.12 -17.34 10.70
CA LEU A 621 11.38 -18.60 11.39
C LEU A 621 10.70 -18.65 12.76
N ASP A 622 10.71 -17.56 13.51
CA ASP A 622 10.09 -17.48 14.83
C ASP A 622 8.56 -17.55 14.74
N PHE A 623 7.96 -16.88 13.75
CA PHE A 623 6.53 -17.03 13.44
C PHE A 623 6.15 -18.48 13.11
N ILE A 624 6.91 -19.14 12.22
CA ILE A 624 6.65 -20.53 11.82
C ILE A 624 6.80 -21.48 13.03
N ARG A 625 7.81 -21.26 13.88
CA ARG A 625 8.03 -22.04 15.11
C ARG A 625 6.87 -21.87 16.10
N ALA A 626 6.47 -20.63 16.37
CA ALA A 626 5.37 -20.32 17.28
C ALA A 626 4.05 -20.94 16.80
N LYS A 627 3.73 -20.77 15.52
CA LYS A 627 2.54 -21.38 14.88
C LYS A 627 2.55 -22.90 14.98
N SER A 628 3.68 -23.54 14.67
CA SER A 628 3.83 -25.00 14.74
C SER A 628 3.63 -25.50 16.18
N ALA A 629 4.27 -24.85 17.16
CA ALA A 629 4.14 -25.20 18.57
C ALA A 629 2.69 -25.08 19.07
N LEU A 630 2.00 -23.99 18.71
CA LEU A 630 0.60 -23.76 19.07
C LEU A 630 -0.31 -24.82 18.46
N LYS A 631 -0.12 -25.15 17.18
CA LYS A 631 -0.87 -26.22 16.51
C LYS A 631 -0.68 -27.55 17.24
N THR A 632 0.55 -27.92 17.59
CA THR A 632 0.81 -29.18 18.33
C THR A 632 0.17 -29.19 19.72
N MET A 633 0.15 -28.05 20.42
CA MET A 633 -0.54 -27.91 21.71
C MET A 633 -2.05 -28.18 21.57
N MET A 634 -2.68 -27.56 20.58
CA MET A 634 -4.11 -27.72 20.31
C MET A 634 -4.47 -29.13 19.85
N GLU A 635 -3.66 -29.71 18.96
CA GLU A 635 -3.81 -31.10 18.50
C GLU A 635 -3.81 -32.08 19.67
N GLY A 636 -2.81 -31.98 20.56
CA GLY A 636 -2.70 -32.89 21.71
C GLY A 636 -3.86 -32.71 22.71
N LEU A 637 -4.33 -31.48 22.91
CA LEU A 637 -5.45 -31.19 23.81
C LEU A 637 -6.76 -31.78 23.25
N ILE A 638 -7.05 -31.53 21.98
CA ILE A 638 -8.28 -32.00 21.31
C ILE A 638 -8.29 -33.53 21.18
N GLU A 639 -7.16 -34.16 20.86
CA GLU A 639 -7.06 -35.63 20.81
C GLU A 639 -7.35 -36.24 22.18
N HIS A 640 -6.68 -35.76 23.22
CA HIS A 640 -6.87 -36.25 24.58
C HIS A 640 -8.31 -36.04 25.06
N ARG A 641 -8.92 -34.88 24.74
CA ARG A 641 -10.30 -34.60 25.11
C ARG A 641 -11.30 -35.48 24.37
N THR A 642 -11.13 -35.65 23.07
CA THR A 642 -11.99 -36.50 22.23
C THR A 642 -11.96 -37.96 22.69
N ALA A 643 -10.77 -38.47 23.05
CA ALA A 643 -10.62 -39.81 23.60
C ALA A 643 -11.34 -39.98 24.95
N LYS A 644 -11.25 -38.99 25.85
CA LYS A 644 -11.95 -39.00 27.13
C LYS A 644 -13.47 -38.99 26.98
N VAL A 645 -14.01 -38.12 26.12
CA VAL A 645 -15.46 -38.07 25.84
C VAL A 645 -15.93 -39.38 25.23
N GLY A 646 -15.18 -39.95 24.29
CA GLY A 646 -15.47 -41.27 23.72
C GLY A 646 -15.49 -42.39 24.75
N ALA A 647 -14.52 -42.43 25.66
CA ALA A 647 -14.44 -43.41 26.74
C ALA A 647 -15.58 -43.26 27.76
N ALA A 648 -15.91 -42.03 28.17
CA ALA A 648 -17.00 -41.75 29.09
C ALA A 648 -18.36 -42.22 28.54
N LYS A 649 -18.65 -41.94 27.26
CA LYS A 649 -19.86 -42.41 26.58
C LYS A 649 -19.96 -43.94 26.51
N LEU A 650 -18.83 -44.64 26.33
CA LEU A 650 -18.81 -46.12 26.33
C LEU A 650 -19.04 -46.70 27.73
N LEU A 651 -18.52 -46.05 28.76
CA LEU A 651 -18.61 -46.50 30.15
C LEU A 651 -19.86 -45.99 30.89
N LYS A 652 -20.67 -45.12 30.26
CA LYS A 652 -21.80 -44.40 30.89
C LYS A 652 -21.38 -43.64 32.16
N GLU A 653 -20.20 -43.03 32.12
CA GLU A 653 -19.63 -42.23 33.22
C GLU A 653 -19.58 -40.73 32.85
N ASP A 654 -20.71 -40.17 32.41
CA ASP A 654 -20.78 -38.78 31.93
C ASP A 654 -20.43 -37.75 33.03
N ASP A 655 -20.67 -38.09 34.30
CA ASP A 655 -20.39 -37.24 35.48
C ASP A 655 -18.89 -36.95 35.72
N LYS A 656 -17.96 -37.58 34.98
CA LYS A 656 -16.51 -37.38 35.12
C LYS A 656 -15.90 -36.44 34.07
N LEU A 657 -16.70 -35.89 33.16
CA LEU A 657 -16.24 -34.97 32.13
C LEU A 657 -16.11 -33.53 32.64
N SER A 658 -15.17 -32.78 32.08
CA SER A 658 -15.03 -31.35 32.35
C SER A 658 -16.17 -30.60 31.66
N ASP A 659 -16.90 -29.76 32.39
CA ASP A 659 -18.01 -28.94 31.87
C ASP A 659 -17.49 -27.63 31.26
N ASP A 660 -16.65 -27.75 30.22
CA ASP A 660 -16.14 -26.63 29.42
C ASP A 660 -16.67 -26.67 27.98
N LEU A 661 -16.54 -25.55 27.27
CA LEU A 661 -17.10 -25.40 25.92
C LEU A 661 -16.51 -26.41 24.92
N LEU A 662 -15.24 -26.82 25.05
CA LEU A 662 -14.66 -27.83 24.19
C LEU A 662 -15.32 -29.20 24.36
N THR A 663 -15.60 -29.64 25.60
CA THR A 663 -16.38 -30.87 25.82
C THR A 663 -17.73 -30.78 25.13
N ARG A 664 -18.46 -29.67 25.33
CA ARG A 664 -19.79 -29.46 24.74
C ARG A 664 -19.76 -29.42 23.22
N MET A 665 -18.73 -28.83 22.61
CA MET A 665 -18.53 -28.85 21.15
C MET A 665 -18.28 -30.27 20.62
N ILE A 666 -17.47 -31.07 21.31
CA ILE A 666 -17.21 -32.47 20.94
C ILE A 666 -18.49 -33.32 21.08
N GLU A 667 -19.27 -33.08 22.14
CA GLU A 667 -20.55 -33.77 22.37
C GLU A 667 -21.60 -33.40 21.31
N ALA A 668 -21.80 -32.11 21.04
CA ALA A 668 -22.71 -31.63 20.01
C ALA A 668 -22.31 -32.14 18.62
N SER A 669 -21.00 -32.15 18.32
CA SER A 669 -20.49 -32.74 17.08
C SER A 669 -20.74 -34.24 16.97
N ALA A 670 -20.87 -34.98 18.08
CA ALA A 670 -21.08 -36.42 18.04
C ALA A 670 -22.52 -36.80 17.67
N GLU A 671 -23.48 -35.89 17.86
CA GLU A 671 -24.91 -36.06 17.57
C GLU A 671 -25.26 -35.76 16.10
N GLU A 672 -24.36 -35.09 15.38
CA GLU A 672 -24.54 -34.70 13.99
C GLU A 672 -24.08 -35.79 13.00
N SER A 673 -24.81 -35.88 11.89
CA SER A 673 -24.51 -36.84 10.80
C SER A 673 -23.11 -36.64 10.19
N GLN A 674 -22.67 -35.38 10.12
CA GLN A 674 -21.32 -34.99 9.71
C GLN A 674 -20.60 -34.38 10.90
N LYS A 675 -19.74 -35.17 11.53
CA LYS A 675 -18.93 -34.74 12.68
C LYS A 675 -17.87 -33.72 12.24
N LEU A 676 -17.51 -32.82 13.15
CA LEU A 676 -16.37 -31.93 12.98
C LEU A 676 -15.09 -32.76 12.83
N SER A 677 -14.29 -32.39 11.84
CA SER A 677 -12.94 -32.94 11.72
C SER A 677 -12.06 -32.43 12.87
N LYS A 678 -10.95 -33.12 13.12
CA LYS A 678 -9.94 -32.65 14.09
C LYS A 678 -9.44 -31.24 13.73
N GLU A 679 -9.25 -30.96 12.44
CA GLU A 679 -8.79 -29.66 11.96
C GLU A 679 -9.86 -28.57 12.18
N GLU A 680 -11.13 -28.88 11.91
CA GLU A 680 -12.24 -27.95 12.17
C GLU A 680 -12.37 -27.61 13.66
N LEU A 681 -12.21 -28.61 14.54
CA LEU A 681 -12.19 -28.38 15.99
C LEU A 681 -11.03 -27.48 16.42
N ILE A 682 -9.83 -27.67 15.85
CA ILE A 682 -8.67 -26.81 16.14
C ILE A 682 -8.95 -25.38 15.70
N ASP A 683 -9.41 -25.21 14.46
CA ASP A 683 -9.68 -23.90 13.88
C ASP A 683 -10.75 -23.15 14.67
N ILE A 684 -11.89 -23.80 14.98
CA ILE A 684 -12.97 -23.19 15.77
C ILE A 684 -12.47 -22.82 17.17
N THR A 685 -11.73 -23.71 17.83
CA THR A 685 -11.22 -23.46 19.18
C THR A 685 -10.25 -22.28 19.18
N MET A 686 -9.34 -22.20 18.21
CA MET A 686 -8.43 -21.06 18.05
C MET A 686 -9.17 -19.75 17.76
N GLN A 687 -10.23 -19.80 16.94
CA GLN A 687 -11.06 -18.64 16.64
C GLN A 687 -11.82 -18.14 17.87
N VAL A 688 -12.37 -19.03 18.71
CA VAL A 688 -13.06 -18.65 19.94
C VAL A 688 -12.08 -18.05 20.97
N ILE A 689 -10.86 -18.60 21.10
CA ILE A 689 -9.82 -18.00 21.96
C ILE A 689 -9.48 -16.60 21.48
N ALA A 690 -9.24 -16.43 20.18
CA ALA A 690 -8.80 -15.15 19.64
C ALA A 690 -9.88 -14.07 19.70
N ALA A 691 -11.14 -14.43 19.41
CA ALA A 691 -12.27 -13.53 19.50
C ALA A 691 -12.55 -13.14 20.96
N GLY A 692 -12.86 -14.09 21.84
CA GLY A 692 -13.30 -13.80 23.22
C GLY A 692 -12.25 -13.21 24.15
N HIS A 693 -10.97 -13.21 23.75
CA HIS A 693 -9.87 -12.68 24.57
C HIS A 693 -9.64 -11.18 24.37
N GLU A 694 -9.26 -10.78 23.16
CA GLU A 694 -8.77 -9.42 22.88
C GLU A 694 -9.90 -8.40 22.77
N THR A 695 -11.03 -8.77 22.15
CA THR A 695 -12.16 -7.84 21.98
C THR A 695 -12.84 -7.56 23.30
N THR A 696 -13.06 -8.58 24.13
CA THR A 696 -13.60 -8.46 25.50
C THR A 696 -12.69 -7.58 26.36
N ALA A 697 -11.37 -7.80 26.31
CA ALA A 697 -10.41 -6.97 27.03
C ALA A 697 -10.51 -5.49 26.60
N SER A 698 -10.56 -5.24 25.29
CA SER A 698 -10.71 -3.90 24.73
C SER A 698 -12.02 -3.24 25.18
N ALA A 699 -13.14 -3.96 25.10
CA ALA A 699 -14.45 -3.46 25.53
C ALA A 699 -14.47 -3.06 27.01
N LEU A 700 -13.89 -3.89 27.89
CA LEU A 700 -13.79 -3.60 29.33
C LEU A 700 -12.92 -2.36 29.60
N VAL A 701 -11.77 -2.25 28.92
CA VAL A 701 -10.87 -1.08 29.05
C VAL A 701 -11.58 0.21 28.59
N TRP A 702 -12.26 0.18 27.44
CA TRP A 702 -13.00 1.34 26.94
C TRP A 702 -14.21 1.71 27.79
N THR A 703 -14.88 0.72 28.38
CA THR A 703 -15.98 0.93 29.33
C THR A 703 -15.47 1.61 30.59
N ALA A 704 -14.38 1.10 31.18
CA ALA A 704 -13.74 1.70 32.35
C ALA A 704 -13.28 3.14 32.07
N TYR A 705 -12.69 3.39 30.89
CA TYR A 705 -12.28 4.72 30.45
C TYR A 705 -13.48 5.68 30.30
N SER A 706 -14.57 5.22 29.69
CA SER A 706 -15.77 6.03 29.46
C SER A 706 -16.43 6.41 30.79
N LEU A 707 -16.56 5.46 31.72
CA LEU A 707 -17.08 5.70 33.07
C LEU A 707 -16.17 6.61 33.91
N ALA A 708 -14.85 6.53 33.74
CA ALA A 708 -13.91 7.43 34.42
C ALA A 708 -14.07 8.90 33.95
N LYS A 709 -14.57 9.12 32.73
CA LYS A 709 -14.86 10.45 32.18
C LYS A 709 -16.27 10.96 32.49
N ASP A 710 -17.22 10.07 32.77
CA ASP A 710 -18.59 10.42 33.14
C ASP A 710 -18.97 9.91 34.54
N PRO A 711 -18.63 10.68 35.60
CA PRO A 711 -18.96 10.34 36.97
C PRO A 711 -20.48 10.18 37.22
N ALA A 712 -21.34 10.83 36.44
CA ALA A 712 -22.78 10.76 36.63
C ALA A 712 -23.31 9.37 36.24
N SER A 713 -22.93 8.87 35.06
CA SER A 713 -23.22 7.49 34.65
C SER A 713 -22.56 6.48 35.59
N GLN A 714 -21.33 6.73 36.04
CA GLN A 714 -20.67 5.84 37.00
C GLN A 714 -21.45 5.72 38.33
N GLN A 715 -21.95 6.84 38.88
CA GLN A 715 -22.73 6.83 40.11
C GLN A 715 -24.09 6.15 39.92
N ARG A 716 -24.76 6.38 38.78
CA ARG A 716 -26.03 5.72 38.43
C ARG A 716 -25.85 4.20 38.32
N LEU A 717 -24.81 3.76 37.61
CA LEU A 717 -24.49 2.33 37.47
C LEU A 717 -24.17 1.70 38.84
N ARG A 718 -23.39 2.39 39.67
CA ARG A 718 -23.08 1.92 41.03
C ARG A 718 -24.34 1.77 41.88
N ALA A 719 -25.29 2.70 41.78
CA ALA A 719 -26.57 2.61 42.49
C ALA A 719 -27.41 1.41 42.00
N GLU A 720 -27.43 1.15 40.70
CA GLU A 720 -28.12 0.00 40.11
C GLU A 720 -27.50 -1.33 40.59
N ILE A 721 -26.16 -1.46 40.53
CA ILE A 721 -25.45 -2.65 41.00
C ILE A 721 -25.66 -2.88 42.50
N HIS A 722 -25.60 -1.83 43.32
CA HIS A 722 -25.85 -1.96 44.77
C HIS A 722 -27.29 -2.37 45.11
N SER A 723 -28.25 -2.20 44.19
CA SER A 723 -29.63 -2.65 44.40
C SER A 723 -29.77 -4.17 44.43
N LEU A 724 -28.80 -4.92 43.88
CA LEU A 724 -28.77 -6.39 43.90
C LEU A 724 -28.37 -6.98 45.26
N GLY A 725 -27.80 -6.19 46.18
CA GLY A 725 -27.30 -6.68 47.46
C GLY A 725 -25.95 -7.42 47.35
N THR A 726 -25.71 -8.42 48.21
CA THR A 726 -24.42 -9.12 48.34
C THR A 726 -24.31 -10.43 47.56
N GLU A 727 -25.42 -11.00 47.10
CA GLU A 727 -25.41 -12.25 46.32
C GLU A 727 -25.59 -11.95 44.83
N MET A 728 -24.49 -12.05 44.07
CA MET A 728 -24.49 -11.85 42.62
C MET A 728 -24.84 -13.17 41.92
N SER A 729 -25.81 -13.13 41.00
CA SER A 729 -26.19 -14.28 40.17
C SER A 729 -26.27 -13.85 38.70
N ALA A 730 -26.05 -14.78 37.77
CA ALA A 730 -26.16 -14.51 36.33
C ALA A 730 -27.51 -13.84 35.98
N LYS A 731 -28.60 -14.34 36.56
CA LYS A 731 -29.94 -13.76 36.36
C LYS A 731 -30.05 -12.34 36.91
N GLY A 732 -29.44 -12.06 38.05
CA GLY A 732 -29.45 -10.72 38.65
C GLY A 732 -28.70 -9.69 37.79
N ILE A 733 -27.63 -10.09 37.12
CA ILE A 733 -26.89 -9.23 36.19
C ILE A 733 -27.70 -8.96 34.92
N ASP A 734 -28.34 -9.99 34.35
CA ASP A 734 -29.19 -9.86 33.15
C ASP A 734 -30.37 -8.89 33.36
N GLU A 735 -30.76 -8.65 34.62
CA GLU A 735 -31.85 -7.75 35.00
C GLU A 735 -31.39 -6.29 35.26
N LEU A 736 -30.12 -5.94 34.98
CA LEU A 736 -29.56 -4.59 35.11
C LEU A 736 -29.61 -3.82 33.76
N PRO A 737 -30.70 -3.07 33.46
CA PRO A 737 -30.84 -2.40 32.18
C PRO A 737 -29.83 -1.27 31.95
N PHE A 738 -29.39 -0.57 32.99
CA PHE A 738 -28.44 0.52 32.83
C PHE A 738 -27.00 0.00 32.64
N LEU A 739 -26.64 -1.15 33.21
CA LEU A 739 -25.39 -1.85 32.88
C LEU A 739 -25.33 -2.20 31.39
N ASP A 740 -26.38 -2.80 30.82
CA ASP A 740 -26.47 -3.11 29.39
C ASP A 740 -26.29 -1.84 28.54
N ASN A 741 -26.99 -0.76 28.90
CA ASN A 741 -26.87 0.53 28.20
C ASN A 741 -25.45 1.11 28.26
N VAL A 742 -24.74 0.96 29.38
CA VAL A 742 -23.35 1.41 29.54
C VAL A 742 -22.42 0.64 28.60
N ILE A 743 -22.52 -0.68 28.59
CA ILE A 743 -21.64 -1.54 27.77
C ILE A 743 -21.93 -1.35 26.29
N ARG A 744 -23.21 -1.27 25.90
CA ARG A 744 -23.60 -0.99 24.51
C ARG A 744 -23.16 0.38 24.04
N GLU A 745 -23.30 1.42 24.86
CA GLU A 745 -22.83 2.76 24.50
C GLU A 745 -21.30 2.82 24.40
N ALA A 746 -20.59 2.13 25.31
CA ALA A 746 -19.13 2.06 25.27
C ALA A 746 -18.66 1.41 23.96
N MET A 747 -19.27 0.30 23.56
CA MET A 747 -18.95 -0.39 22.29
C MET A 747 -19.42 0.37 21.05
N ARG A 748 -20.52 1.14 21.14
CA ARG A 748 -20.96 2.03 20.06
C ARG A 748 -19.91 3.12 19.79
N VAL A 749 -19.42 3.77 20.83
CA VAL A 749 -18.40 4.84 20.72
C VAL A 749 -17.01 4.28 20.45
N HIS A 750 -16.67 3.15 21.08
CA HIS A 750 -15.36 2.51 21.07
C HIS A 750 -15.47 1.03 20.68
N SER A 751 -15.82 0.78 19.41
CA SER A 751 -15.92 -0.58 18.87
C SER A 751 -14.56 -1.29 18.89
N PRO A 752 -14.43 -2.46 19.56
CA PRO A 752 -13.24 -3.29 19.46
C PRO A 752 -12.98 -3.76 18.02
N THR A 753 -14.04 -4.04 17.26
CA THR A 753 -13.95 -4.40 15.84
C THR A 753 -13.72 -3.16 14.99
N LEU A 754 -12.60 -3.14 14.27
CA LEU A 754 -12.21 -2.01 13.42
C LEU A 754 -12.78 -2.12 12.01
N ILE A 755 -12.67 -3.31 11.40
CA ILE A 755 -12.95 -3.53 9.98
C ILE A 755 -13.49 -4.95 9.79
N ILE A 756 -14.54 -5.08 8.98
CA ILE A 756 -15.09 -6.36 8.53
C ILE A 756 -15.07 -6.37 6.99
N PRO A 757 -14.08 -7.04 6.36
CA PRO A 757 -13.96 -7.04 4.91
C PRO A 757 -14.78 -8.17 4.27
N TRP A 758 -15.40 -7.86 3.14
CA TRP A 758 -16.18 -8.76 2.28
C TRP A 758 -15.78 -8.57 0.82
N GLU A 759 -15.85 -9.63 0.02
CA GLU A 759 -15.59 -9.60 -1.41
C GLU A 759 -16.80 -10.13 -2.17
N ALA A 760 -17.30 -9.34 -3.13
CA ALA A 760 -18.44 -9.72 -3.96
C ALA A 760 -18.09 -10.93 -4.85
N GLN A 761 -18.82 -12.04 -4.72
CA GLN A 761 -18.56 -13.28 -5.45
C GLN A 761 -19.17 -13.29 -6.86
N LYS A 762 -20.04 -12.33 -7.14
CA LYS A 762 -20.67 -12.07 -8.44
C LYS A 762 -21.02 -10.59 -8.54
N ASP A 763 -21.46 -10.16 -9.71
CA ASP A 763 -21.99 -8.81 -9.89
C ASP A 763 -23.30 -8.65 -9.08
N LEU A 764 -23.38 -7.59 -8.29
CA LEU A 764 -24.47 -7.28 -7.37
C LEU A 764 -24.97 -5.84 -7.57
N THR A 765 -26.16 -5.54 -7.08
CA THR A 765 -26.62 -4.17 -6.89
C THR A 765 -27.03 -4.05 -5.43
N ILE A 766 -26.37 -3.17 -4.69
CA ILE A 766 -26.60 -2.96 -3.26
C ILE A 766 -26.98 -1.51 -3.04
N ALA A 767 -28.12 -1.23 -2.39
CA ALA A 767 -28.61 0.13 -2.17
C ALA A 767 -28.55 1.00 -3.45
N GLY A 768 -28.98 0.43 -4.58
CA GLY A 768 -28.95 1.07 -5.91
C GLY A 768 -27.57 1.21 -6.57
N THR A 769 -26.48 0.80 -5.91
CA THR A 769 -25.11 0.86 -6.43
C THR A 769 -24.69 -0.47 -7.03
N HIS A 770 -24.24 -0.46 -8.29
CA HIS A 770 -23.69 -1.64 -8.94
C HIS A 770 -22.29 -1.98 -8.39
N ILE A 771 -22.11 -3.22 -7.92
CA ILE A 771 -20.87 -3.74 -7.35
C ILE A 771 -20.40 -4.92 -8.22
N PRO A 772 -19.32 -4.77 -8.99
CA PRO A 772 -18.74 -5.86 -9.77
C PRO A 772 -18.21 -7.00 -8.90
N LYS A 773 -18.15 -8.20 -9.46
CA LYS A 773 -17.45 -9.34 -8.85
C LYS A 773 -15.98 -8.98 -8.54
N GLY A 774 -15.52 -9.39 -7.37
CA GLY A 774 -14.16 -9.16 -6.87
C GLY A 774 -13.96 -7.81 -6.18
N THR A 775 -14.96 -6.92 -6.20
CA THR A 775 -14.90 -5.67 -5.44
C THR A 775 -14.96 -5.95 -3.95
N THR A 776 -14.03 -5.36 -3.20
CA THR A 776 -14.02 -5.44 -1.74
C THR A 776 -15.00 -4.40 -1.17
N VAL A 777 -15.95 -4.88 -0.36
CA VAL A 777 -16.87 -4.08 0.43
C VAL A 777 -16.44 -4.18 1.89
N GLN A 778 -16.30 -3.05 2.57
CA GLN A 778 -15.73 -2.99 3.89
C GLN A 778 -16.72 -2.32 4.85
N ILE A 779 -17.10 -3.05 5.90
CA ILE A 779 -17.88 -2.48 7.00
C ILE A 779 -16.88 -1.98 8.04
N VAL A 780 -17.05 -0.72 8.42
CA VAL A 780 -16.26 -0.08 9.48
C VAL A 780 -17.28 0.33 10.54
N PRO A 781 -17.38 -0.36 11.70
CA PRO A 781 -18.45 -0.11 12.65
C PRO A 781 -18.59 1.37 13.05
N ALA A 782 -17.46 2.08 13.21
CA ALA A 782 -17.45 3.50 13.49
C ALA A 782 -18.18 4.37 12.44
N MET A 783 -18.18 3.97 11.16
CA MET A 783 -18.86 4.73 10.08
C MET A 783 -20.38 4.79 10.27
N ILE A 784 -20.96 3.77 10.88
CA ILE A 784 -22.40 3.69 11.15
C ILE A 784 -22.69 4.13 12.58
N GLN A 785 -21.88 3.66 13.53
CA GLN A 785 -22.07 3.90 14.96
C GLN A 785 -21.84 5.36 15.36
N LEU A 786 -21.06 6.12 14.60
CA LEU A 786 -20.79 7.54 14.84
C LEU A 786 -21.44 8.47 13.80
N ASN A 787 -22.29 7.93 12.91
CA ASN A 787 -22.99 8.73 11.90
C ASN A 787 -24.02 9.65 12.58
N PRO A 788 -23.89 10.99 12.49
CA PRO A 788 -24.84 11.92 13.10
C PRO A 788 -26.26 11.85 12.52
N GLU A 789 -26.43 11.37 11.29
CA GLU A 789 -27.75 11.15 10.67
C GLU A 789 -28.51 9.97 11.28
N ILE A 790 -27.77 9.04 11.91
CA ILE A 790 -28.34 7.87 12.59
C ILE A 790 -28.49 8.15 14.09
N TRP A 791 -27.45 8.69 14.72
CA TRP A 791 -27.31 8.76 16.18
C TRP A 791 -27.48 10.17 16.77
N GLY A 792 -27.71 11.18 15.93
CA GLY A 792 -27.86 12.58 16.32
C GLY A 792 -26.54 13.36 16.36
N SER A 793 -26.61 14.67 16.60
CA SER A 793 -25.43 15.55 16.61
C SER A 793 -24.43 15.24 17.73
N ASP A 794 -24.81 14.42 18.70
CA ASP A 794 -24.00 13.98 19.83
C ASP A 794 -23.52 12.52 19.68
N ALA A 795 -23.46 12.00 18.44
CA ALA A 795 -23.07 10.63 18.14
C ALA A 795 -21.67 10.26 18.68
N ASP A 796 -20.74 11.20 18.82
CA ASP A 796 -19.40 10.97 19.35
C ASP A 796 -19.33 11.03 20.89
N ILE A 797 -20.44 11.31 21.57
CA ILE A 797 -20.52 11.44 23.02
C ILE A 797 -21.04 10.13 23.63
N PHE A 798 -20.30 9.61 24.61
CA PHE A 798 -20.73 8.51 25.47
C PHE A 798 -21.91 8.96 26.35
N ARG A 799 -23.11 8.48 26.02
CA ARG A 799 -24.35 8.76 26.76
C ARG A 799 -25.22 7.50 26.88
N PRO A 800 -25.07 6.69 27.94
CA PRO A 800 -25.83 5.45 28.11
C PRO A 800 -27.35 5.64 28.12
N GLY A 801 -27.86 6.78 28.60
CA GLY A 801 -29.29 7.10 28.55
C GLY A 801 -29.89 7.19 27.13
N ARG A 802 -29.06 7.25 26.08
CA ARG A 802 -29.50 7.27 24.67
C ARG A 802 -30.35 6.06 24.31
N TRP A 803 -30.06 4.91 24.91
CA TRP A 803 -30.75 3.65 24.66
C TRP A 803 -32.19 3.63 25.22
N GLU A 804 -32.53 4.58 26.10
CA GLU A 804 -33.89 4.71 26.68
C GLU A 804 -34.85 5.44 25.71
N ASP A 805 -34.32 6.37 24.90
CA ASP A 805 -35.08 7.25 24.01
C ASP A 805 -34.51 7.22 22.58
N MET A 806 -34.61 6.07 21.90
CA MET A 806 -34.07 5.90 20.55
C MET A 806 -35.06 6.29 19.44
N ASP A 807 -34.55 7.02 18.44
CA ASP A 807 -35.24 7.25 17.17
C ASP A 807 -35.31 5.96 16.32
N SER A 808 -36.20 5.95 15.31
CA SER A 808 -36.41 4.77 14.46
C SER A 808 -35.14 4.28 13.75
N ASN A 809 -34.25 5.19 13.34
CA ASN A 809 -33.00 4.81 12.67
C ASN A 809 -31.98 4.20 13.63
N ALA A 810 -31.78 4.82 14.81
CA ALA A 810 -30.91 4.29 15.87
C ALA A 810 -31.38 2.95 16.43
N SER A 811 -32.70 2.68 16.39
CA SER A 811 -33.29 1.40 16.81
C SER A 811 -33.07 0.25 15.81
N SER A 812 -32.55 0.53 14.61
CA SER A 812 -32.25 -0.49 13.62
C SER A 812 -31.18 -1.46 14.14
N PRO A 813 -31.32 -2.78 13.93
CA PRO A 813 -30.27 -3.73 14.28
C PRO A 813 -28.95 -3.42 13.56
N TYR A 814 -29.01 -2.80 12.38
CA TYR A 814 -27.84 -2.43 11.58
C TYR A 814 -27.23 -1.06 11.94
N ALA A 815 -27.71 -0.41 13.00
CA ALA A 815 -27.12 0.85 13.49
C ALA A 815 -25.90 0.59 14.40
N MET A 816 -25.76 -0.63 14.92
CA MET A 816 -24.64 -1.08 15.73
C MET A 816 -24.04 -2.34 15.08
N GLU A 817 -22.77 -2.26 14.69
CA GLU A 817 -22.08 -3.31 13.92
C GLU A 817 -20.83 -3.82 14.63
N THR A 818 -20.73 -3.59 15.95
CA THR A 818 -19.60 -4.06 16.77
C THR A 818 -19.42 -5.57 16.65
N PHE A 819 -20.51 -6.33 16.74
CA PHE A 819 -20.48 -7.80 16.60
C PHE A 819 -20.78 -8.27 15.17
N SER A 820 -20.99 -7.35 14.24
CA SER A 820 -21.60 -7.58 12.92
C SER A 820 -22.98 -8.24 13.04
N ASN A 821 -23.96 -7.72 12.30
CA ASN A 821 -25.14 -8.53 12.04
C ASN A 821 -24.72 -9.69 11.13
N GLY A 822 -24.64 -10.92 11.65
CA GLY A 822 -24.22 -12.08 10.86
C GLY A 822 -25.18 -12.37 9.70
N ILE A 823 -24.88 -13.40 8.91
CA ILE A 823 -25.77 -13.95 7.87
C ILE A 823 -27.04 -14.51 8.55
N ALA A 824 -27.95 -13.63 8.94
CA ALA A 824 -29.08 -13.94 9.79
C ALA A 824 -30.23 -14.47 8.92
N ARG A 825 -30.44 -15.78 9.07
CA ARG A 825 -31.61 -16.58 8.64
C ARG A 825 -31.82 -16.62 7.12
N GLY A 826 -31.61 -17.81 6.56
CA GLY A 826 -32.28 -18.17 5.31
C GLY A 826 -33.78 -17.90 5.45
N VAL A 827 -34.35 -17.30 4.42
CA VAL A 827 -35.78 -17.09 4.15
C VAL A 827 -36.65 -18.09 4.92
N ASP A 828 -37.11 -17.71 6.11
CA ASP A 828 -38.17 -18.45 6.79
C ASP A 828 -39.50 -17.88 6.30
N GLN A 829 -40.36 -18.77 5.81
CA GLN A 829 -41.57 -18.52 5.02
C GLN A 829 -42.69 -17.77 5.78
N ARG A 830 -42.40 -17.20 6.95
CA ARG A 830 -43.38 -16.52 7.83
C ARG A 830 -43.54 -15.03 7.55
N VAL A 831 -42.63 -14.40 6.79
CA VAL A 831 -42.72 -12.96 6.45
C VAL A 831 -43.75 -12.66 5.34
N GLN A 832 -44.35 -13.68 4.72
CA GLN A 832 -45.48 -13.48 3.79
C GLN A 832 -46.84 -13.28 4.48
N ASN A 833 -46.96 -13.46 5.80
CA ASN A 833 -48.26 -13.48 6.50
C ASN A 833 -48.59 -12.25 7.37
N GLY A 834 -47.82 -11.16 7.30
CA GLY A 834 -48.30 -9.86 7.80
C GLY A 834 -48.54 -9.72 9.31
N ASP A 835 -47.88 -10.51 10.16
CA ASP A 835 -47.94 -10.29 11.61
C ASP A 835 -47.00 -9.16 12.04
N SER A 836 -47.57 -7.96 12.16
CA SER A 836 -46.97 -6.80 12.82
C SER A 836 -47.29 -6.87 14.32
N GLY A 837 -46.44 -7.55 15.09
CA GLY A 837 -46.66 -7.67 16.52
C GLY A 837 -45.45 -8.18 17.29
N ARG A 838 -44.89 -7.28 18.10
CA ARG A 838 -44.00 -7.57 19.25
C ARG A 838 -42.53 -7.93 18.91
N TRP A 839 -41.80 -6.91 18.45
CA TRP A 839 -40.34 -6.84 18.59
C TRP A 839 -39.99 -6.39 20.03
N GLU A 840 -40.29 -7.21 21.04
CA GLU A 840 -39.87 -6.95 22.43
C GLU A 840 -38.56 -7.69 22.73
N ARG A 841 -37.52 -6.92 23.08
CA ARG A 841 -36.33 -7.26 23.89
C ARG A 841 -35.43 -8.46 23.55
N GLY A 842 -35.82 -9.42 22.71
CA GLY A 842 -35.03 -10.64 22.45
C GLY A 842 -34.43 -10.79 21.04
N GLY A 843 -34.47 -9.74 20.21
CA GLY A 843 -34.11 -9.83 18.78
C GLY A 843 -32.71 -9.35 18.39
N VAL A 844 -32.02 -8.65 19.29
CA VAL A 844 -30.64 -8.14 19.08
C VAL A 844 -29.60 -9.15 19.58
N GLU A 845 -30.02 -10.13 20.39
CA GLU A 845 -29.16 -10.90 21.29
C GLU A 845 -28.59 -12.22 20.69
N GLU A 846 -28.65 -12.42 19.38
CA GLU A 846 -28.14 -13.64 18.72
C GLU A 846 -27.31 -13.31 17.47
N SER A 847 -26.41 -12.34 17.61
CA SER A 847 -25.29 -12.16 16.67
C SER A 847 -24.22 -13.24 16.90
N GLU A 848 -23.38 -13.51 15.90
CA GLU A 848 -22.42 -14.63 15.89
C GLU A 848 -21.43 -14.64 17.06
N PHE A 849 -21.34 -13.54 17.83
CA PHE A 849 -20.44 -13.32 18.95
C PHE A 849 -21.05 -12.46 20.08
N ASP A 850 -22.37 -12.49 20.31
CA ASP A 850 -22.97 -11.78 21.46
C ASP A 850 -22.52 -12.32 22.84
N VAL A 851 -21.80 -13.45 22.83
CA VAL A 851 -21.09 -14.01 23.97
C VAL A 851 -20.10 -13.02 24.57
N GLU A 852 -19.49 -12.13 23.78
CA GLU A 852 -18.53 -11.13 24.26
C GLU A 852 -19.21 -10.00 25.04
N GLY A 853 -20.43 -9.61 24.64
CA GLY A 853 -21.25 -8.66 25.40
C GLY A 853 -21.74 -9.26 26.73
N GLU A 854 -22.11 -10.55 26.74
CA GLU A 854 -22.45 -11.27 27.96
C GLU A 854 -21.25 -11.53 28.88
N GLU A 855 -20.09 -11.85 28.31
CA GLU A 855 -18.84 -11.99 29.05
C GLU A 855 -18.41 -10.64 29.64
N ALA A 856 -18.49 -9.54 28.87
CA ALA A 856 -18.24 -8.20 29.37
C ALA A 856 -19.26 -7.73 30.42
N ASN A 857 -20.54 -8.10 30.29
CA ASN A 857 -21.58 -7.81 31.29
C ASN A 857 -21.37 -8.61 32.59
N SER A 858 -20.77 -9.81 32.51
CA SER A 858 -20.62 -10.73 33.64
C SER A 858 -19.29 -10.64 34.39
N VAL A 859 -18.25 -10.07 33.77
CA VAL A 859 -16.93 -9.74 34.37
C VAL A 859 -17.00 -8.42 35.10
#